data_AF-A0A3M6YLI8-F1
#
_entry.id   AF-A0A3M6YLI8-F1
#
_cell.length_a   1.000
_cell.length_b   1.000
_cell.length_c   1.000
_cell.angle_alpha   90.00
_cell.angle_beta   90.00
_cell.angle_gamma   90.00
#
_symmetry.space_group_name_H-M   'P 1'
#
loop_
_entity.id
_entity.type
_entity.pdbx_description
1 polymer ?
#
loop_
_entity_poly.entity_id
_entity_poly.type
_entity_poly.pdbx_seq_one_letter_code
_entity_poly.pdbx_strand_id
1 'polypeptide(L)'
;MTTLKESGDEDNGVALAAAETKHELPEPAESENYRQGEETAAGAFFSLFRGGLIAPSDTTYDAILHCLTADTLEQRDELTKQWRDHKLEELNFIGVVGALLAGCLTSTGSWPTVLQNGRNSPWTVRTCWYTGIVFALFAVLTAAQQSIRLHRLSAHKDSLKNIRHYMGCKVRDSEGVSRIKPRRFQVYGWQASIMFLTLSVAALIIGMCILIWSSTQFGPYKRKGESSWWDSNAKLAVTWTILTLVTIVAFLVAQIMDDYALQASHPLPEFDHRHFFLTMISLGLNEVRCIVRDDLALYGTIVVSATYSLQEKHEDETLRKAITRALKHCIAEHPVLSTVVVDSDTSQPQLAQMPRMAIEDHLKILEAESILAAHDDETAALLSFAHNDRIPNLTTRPPWRTYVCPLRRPQQRSTEIVMGLSYSHAIADGKSGLLFHQSLRHALQETHNLPYDDEPSFFPPSASELFPPLEKAASLDVSWAFLLGPLIGEYCPPTLKRIFGISSDSSKDCWRGAAARPPMPDRLRPIETALVHRQVTRATIDKVLSLCRTREVKLTGLLIVLTSRALAHALQVRNERFTSFRAETALDLRKCIPEAKASMGNMASAVEDTILVDESGHIGKLSNGEWETAKRITFHLQQASSTLSDQPVGLLRYLSDFRGWTLKKATQQPNCSFSVSNVGMFEDGEPQDSAGVKIRDIAFSQSADGTGAPFNLNLVSTKSHGTLNMVVTWWPGMLGVEDEGRFMEEVSDRIVEELKAM
;
A
#
# COMPACT_ATOMS: atom_id res chain seq x y z
N MET A 1 -78.33 -31.51 -22.92
CA MET A 1 -78.05 -30.18 -22.32
C MET A 1 -77.09 -29.45 -23.25
N THR A 2 -77.58 -28.82 -24.32
CA THR A 2 -78.14 -27.45 -24.36
C THR A 2 -77.09 -26.35 -24.17
N THR A 3 -76.74 -25.53 -25.17
CA THR A 3 -77.02 -25.56 -26.64
C THR A 3 -76.27 -24.42 -27.34
N LEU A 4 -75.59 -24.69 -28.48
CA LEU A 4 -75.47 -23.80 -29.69
C LEU A 4 -74.71 -22.44 -29.49
N LYS A 5 -74.19 -21.67 -30.47
CA LYS A 5 -73.90 -21.71 -31.94
C LYS A 5 -72.99 -20.48 -32.26
N GLU A 6 -72.22 -20.30 -33.35
CA GLU A 6 -71.80 -21.12 -34.51
C GLU A 6 -70.54 -20.48 -35.20
N SER A 7 -70.12 -21.04 -36.35
CA SER A 7 -69.37 -20.53 -37.52
C SER A 7 -68.90 -19.05 -37.62
N GLY A 8 -67.79 -18.74 -38.31
CA GLY A 8 -66.89 -19.62 -39.10
C GLY A 8 -65.69 -18.88 -39.73
N ASP A 9 -64.86 -19.64 -40.48
CA ASP A 9 -64.23 -19.38 -41.81
C ASP A 9 -63.87 -17.94 -42.24
N GLU A 10 -62.79 -17.63 -42.98
CA GLU A 10 -61.69 -18.36 -43.68
C GLU A 10 -60.52 -17.32 -43.79
N ASP A 11 -59.27 -17.61 -43.43
CA ASP A 11 -58.17 -18.20 -44.24
C ASP A 11 -57.20 -17.18 -44.93
N ASN A 12 -55.92 -17.57 -45.03
CA ASN A 12 -54.78 -16.98 -45.78
C ASN A 12 -54.28 -15.54 -45.53
N GLY A 13 -53.39 -15.42 -44.53
CA GLY A 13 -51.93 -15.26 -44.71
C GLY A 13 -51.31 -14.18 -45.63
N VAL A 14 -50.32 -13.44 -45.10
CA VAL A 14 -49.05 -13.02 -45.73
C VAL A 14 -48.02 -12.77 -44.62
N ALA A 15 -46.76 -13.17 -44.83
CA ALA A 15 -45.66 -12.94 -43.89
C ALA A 15 -45.06 -11.53 -44.03
N LEU A 16 -44.63 -10.91 -42.91
CA LEU A 16 -43.69 -9.79 -42.97
C LEU A 16 -42.87 -9.63 -41.68
N ALA A 17 -41.63 -9.17 -41.87
CA ALA A 17 -40.55 -9.13 -40.89
C ALA A 17 -40.83 -8.25 -39.66
N ALA A 18 -40.24 -8.64 -38.53
CA ALA A 18 -40.05 -7.73 -37.40
C ALA A 18 -39.01 -6.66 -37.78
N ALA A 19 -39.48 -5.46 -38.09
CA ALA A 19 -38.63 -4.31 -38.34
C ALA A 19 -38.32 -3.58 -37.02
N GLU A 20 -37.07 -3.17 -36.84
CA GLU A 20 -36.67 -2.26 -35.76
C GLU A 20 -37.34 -0.89 -35.96
N THR A 21 -37.97 -0.37 -34.92
CA THR A 21 -38.24 1.07 -34.80
C THR A 21 -37.57 1.61 -33.56
N LYS A 22 -36.51 2.39 -33.78
CA LYS A 22 -35.81 3.18 -32.76
C LYS A 22 -36.82 4.05 -32.01
N HIS A 23 -36.83 3.97 -30.69
CA HIS A 23 -37.44 5.02 -29.87
C HIS A 23 -36.37 6.08 -29.62
N GLU A 24 -36.43 7.18 -30.36
CA GLU A 24 -35.61 8.36 -30.10
C GLU A 24 -36.01 8.97 -28.75
N LEU A 25 -34.99 9.34 -27.96
CA LEU A 25 -35.16 10.11 -26.73
C LEU A 25 -35.57 11.55 -27.11
N PRO A 26 -36.54 12.18 -26.41
CA PRO A 26 -36.87 13.56 -26.67
C PRO A 26 -35.71 14.48 -26.26
N GLU A 27 -35.40 15.48 -27.09
CA GLU A 27 -34.46 16.54 -26.73
C GLU A 27 -34.94 17.29 -25.47
N PRO A 28 -34.02 17.72 -24.59
CA PRO A 28 -34.38 18.54 -23.44
C PRO A 28 -34.89 19.90 -23.89
N ALA A 29 -36.05 20.29 -23.38
CA ALA A 29 -36.71 21.55 -23.73
C ALA A 29 -35.80 22.78 -23.48
N GLU A 30 -35.92 23.77 -24.36
CA GLU A 30 -35.19 25.03 -24.30
C GLU A 30 -35.30 25.69 -22.92
N SER A 31 -34.16 26.17 -22.41
CA SER A 31 -34.10 26.83 -21.10
C SER A 31 -34.75 28.22 -21.15
N GLU A 32 -35.69 28.49 -20.24
CA GLU A 32 -36.27 29.82 -20.09
C GLU A 32 -35.18 30.85 -19.72
N ASN A 33 -35.10 31.91 -20.51
CA ASN A 33 -34.13 33.00 -20.40
C ASN A 33 -34.02 33.58 -18.97
N TYR A 34 -33.00 33.17 -18.22
CA TYR A 34 -32.57 33.92 -17.05
C TYR A 34 -31.79 35.16 -17.49
N ARG A 35 -32.34 36.35 -17.21
CA ARG A 35 -31.71 37.63 -17.56
C ARG A 35 -30.32 37.75 -16.97
N GLN A 36 -29.34 37.92 -17.86
CA GLN A 36 -27.95 38.21 -17.54
C GLN A 36 -27.86 39.62 -16.92
N GLY A 37 -27.88 39.70 -15.59
CA GLY A 37 -27.54 40.90 -14.83
C GLY A 37 -26.05 40.89 -14.48
N GLU A 38 -25.38 42.05 -14.55
CA GLU A 38 -23.95 42.17 -14.28
C GLU A 38 -23.60 41.69 -12.86
N GLU A 39 -22.91 40.56 -12.76
CA GLU A 39 -22.35 40.09 -11.49
C GLU A 39 -21.14 40.93 -11.10
N THR A 40 -21.35 41.88 -10.18
CA THR A 40 -20.24 42.53 -9.47
C THR A 40 -19.46 41.48 -8.66
N ALA A 41 -18.16 41.73 -8.42
CA ALA A 41 -17.28 40.79 -7.69
C ALA A 41 -17.80 40.41 -6.28
N ALA A 42 -18.68 41.23 -5.68
CA ALA A 42 -19.39 40.89 -4.45
C ALA A 42 -20.42 39.76 -4.65
N GLY A 43 -21.11 39.71 -5.80
CA GLY A 43 -22.03 38.63 -6.16
C GLY A 43 -21.34 37.28 -6.26
N ALA A 44 -20.21 37.23 -6.99
CA ALA A 44 -19.36 36.04 -7.08
C ALA A 44 -18.81 35.59 -5.71
N PHE A 45 -18.46 36.53 -4.83
CA PHE A 45 -18.04 36.22 -3.46
C PHE A 45 -19.19 35.61 -2.62
N PHE A 46 -20.41 36.14 -2.75
CA PHE A 46 -21.59 35.61 -2.06
C PHE A 46 -22.12 34.29 -2.63
N SER A 47 -21.97 34.02 -3.94
CA SER A 47 -22.30 32.71 -4.52
C SER A 47 -21.31 31.63 -4.07
N LEU A 48 -20.01 31.96 -3.98
CA LEU A 48 -18.99 31.05 -3.46
C LEU A 48 -19.23 30.66 -1.98
N PHE A 49 -19.60 31.62 -1.13
CA PHE A 49 -20.02 31.33 0.26
C PHE A 49 -21.29 30.47 0.35
N ARG A 50 -22.12 30.48 -0.71
CA ARG A 50 -23.34 29.68 -0.83
C ARG A 50 -23.09 28.29 -1.44
N GLY A 51 -21.97 28.07 -2.14
CA GLY A 51 -21.68 26.84 -2.89
C GLY A 51 -21.13 25.67 -2.05
N GLY A 52 -20.35 25.95 -1.00
CA GLY A 52 -19.74 24.88 -0.19
C GLY A 52 -19.58 25.15 1.31
N LEU A 53 -19.63 26.41 1.77
CA LEU A 53 -19.28 26.75 3.16
C LEU A 53 -20.48 26.88 4.12
N ILE A 54 -21.67 27.26 3.61
CA ILE A 54 -22.86 27.59 4.44
C ILE A 54 -24.17 26.96 3.91
N ALA A 55 -24.30 26.64 2.62
CA ALA A 55 -25.42 25.82 2.14
C ALA A 55 -24.92 24.39 1.85
N PRO A 56 -25.78 23.35 1.97
CA PRO A 56 -25.41 22.00 1.60
C PRO A 56 -25.07 21.98 0.11
N SER A 57 -23.86 21.49 -0.20
CA SER A 57 -23.42 21.23 -1.56
C SER A 57 -24.38 20.29 -2.29
N ASP A 58 -24.45 20.41 -3.61
CA ASP A 58 -25.18 19.44 -4.44
C ASP A 58 -24.64 18.02 -4.18
N THR A 59 -23.33 17.86 -3.94
CA THR A 59 -22.71 16.57 -3.55
C THR A 59 -23.29 15.95 -2.26
N THR A 60 -23.69 16.75 -1.25
CA THR A 60 -24.38 16.22 -0.05
C THR A 60 -25.80 15.76 -0.40
N TYR A 61 -26.49 16.53 -1.25
CA TYR A 61 -27.85 16.22 -1.68
C TYR A 61 -27.88 14.94 -2.53
N ASP A 62 -26.94 14.82 -3.46
CA ASP A 62 -26.79 13.72 -4.40
C ASP A 62 -26.38 12.42 -3.70
N ALA A 63 -25.44 12.47 -2.75
CA ALA A 63 -25.11 11.29 -1.93
C ALA A 63 -26.35 10.71 -1.24
N ILE A 64 -27.19 11.56 -0.64
CA ILE A 64 -28.45 11.14 0.00
C ILE A 64 -29.48 10.70 -1.05
N LEU A 65 -29.52 11.31 -2.24
CA LEU A 65 -30.38 10.91 -3.36
C LEU A 65 -30.02 9.51 -3.88
N HIS A 66 -28.72 9.19 -4.02
CA HIS A 66 -28.24 7.87 -4.43
C HIS A 66 -28.61 6.79 -3.39
N CYS A 67 -28.42 7.05 -2.08
CA CYS A 67 -28.87 6.15 -1.01
C CYS A 67 -30.39 5.86 -1.05
N LEU A 68 -31.19 6.78 -1.58
CA LEU A 68 -32.65 6.65 -1.69
C LEU A 68 -33.12 6.04 -3.01
N THR A 69 -32.35 6.16 -4.09
CA THR A 69 -32.82 5.93 -5.47
C THR A 69 -32.21 4.70 -6.15
N ALA A 70 -30.97 4.29 -5.81
CA ALA A 70 -30.22 3.20 -6.48
C ALA A 70 -31.04 1.92 -6.75
N ASP A 71 -30.80 1.20 -7.85
CA ASP A 71 -31.82 0.30 -8.41
C ASP A 71 -32.12 -0.96 -7.57
N THR A 72 -31.14 -1.50 -6.84
CA THR A 72 -31.28 -2.74 -6.05
C THR A 72 -31.39 -2.49 -4.55
N LEU A 73 -32.05 -3.39 -3.82
CA LEU A 73 -32.23 -3.27 -2.37
C LEU A 73 -30.88 -3.34 -1.62
N GLU A 74 -30.03 -4.29 -2.00
CA GLU A 74 -28.72 -4.53 -1.38
C GLU A 74 -27.77 -3.35 -1.58
N GLN A 75 -27.71 -2.78 -2.79
CA GLN A 75 -26.92 -1.59 -3.08
C GLN A 75 -27.41 -0.37 -2.27
N ARG A 76 -28.73 -0.17 -2.14
CA ARG A 76 -29.27 0.89 -1.27
C ARG A 76 -28.92 0.67 0.21
N ASP A 77 -28.87 -0.58 0.67
CA ASP A 77 -28.54 -0.92 2.07
C ASP A 77 -27.05 -0.65 2.35
N GLU A 78 -26.15 -1.09 1.48
CA GLU A 78 -24.71 -0.86 1.61
C GLU A 78 -24.36 0.63 1.47
N LEU A 79 -24.92 1.36 0.50
CA LEU A 79 -24.74 2.81 0.39
C LEU A 79 -25.25 3.57 1.63
N THR A 80 -26.37 3.14 2.22
CA THR A 80 -26.91 3.75 3.45
C THR A 80 -26.00 3.48 4.66
N LYS A 81 -25.39 2.30 4.72
CA LYS A 81 -24.44 1.90 5.77
C LYS A 81 -23.14 2.70 5.65
N GLN A 82 -22.56 2.81 4.46
CA GLN A 82 -21.37 3.64 4.19
C GLN A 82 -21.63 5.13 4.51
N TRP A 83 -22.76 5.68 4.05
CA TRP A 83 -23.15 7.06 4.40
C TRP A 83 -23.26 7.29 5.91
N ARG A 84 -23.87 6.35 6.65
CA ARG A 84 -23.99 6.41 8.11
C ARG A 84 -22.61 6.44 8.77
N ASP A 85 -21.72 5.54 8.36
CA ASP A 85 -20.41 5.37 9.01
C ASP A 85 -19.52 6.59 8.76
N HIS A 86 -19.42 7.05 7.51
CA HIS A 86 -18.73 8.31 7.18
C HIS A 86 -19.32 9.52 7.93
N LYS A 87 -20.66 9.61 8.07
CA LYS A 87 -21.29 10.73 8.79
C LYS A 87 -21.07 10.65 10.30
N LEU A 88 -20.92 9.47 10.89
CA LEU A 88 -20.51 9.33 12.30
C LEU A 88 -19.07 9.79 12.52
N GLU A 89 -18.15 9.44 11.62
CA GLU A 89 -16.76 9.89 11.65
C GLU A 89 -16.65 11.42 11.52
N GLU A 90 -17.36 12.00 10.55
CA GLU A 90 -17.44 13.46 10.34
C GLU A 90 -17.93 14.20 11.60
N LEU A 91 -19.01 13.71 12.23
CA LEU A 91 -19.58 14.32 13.44
C LEU A 91 -18.64 14.18 14.65
N ASN A 92 -17.94 13.07 14.79
CA ASN A 92 -16.93 12.89 15.84
C ASN A 92 -15.74 13.85 15.64
N PHE A 93 -15.28 14.03 14.40
CA PHE A 93 -14.27 15.02 14.05
C PHE A 93 -14.71 16.46 14.39
N ILE A 94 -15.92 16.86 13.97
CA ILE A 94 -16.51 18.18 14.30
C ILE A 94 -16.62 18.38 15.82
N GLY A 95 -16.95 17.34 16.58
CA GLY A 95 -16.99 17.39 18.05
C GLY A 95 -15.63 17.73 18.68
N VAL A 96 -14.54 17.16 18.17
CA VAL A 96 -13.17 17.45 18.63
C VAL A 96 -12.72 18.85 18.19
N VAL A 97 -12.88 19.19 16.91
CA VAL A 97 -12.44 20.48 16.36
C VAL A 97 -13.21 21.65 16.98
N GLY A 98 -14.53 21.50 17.21
CA GLY A 98 -15.34 22.51 17.88
C GLY A 98 -14.91 22.77 19.33
N ALA A 99 -14.50 21.73 20.08
CA ALA A 99 -13.98 21.87 21.43
C ALA A 99 -12.62 22.60 21.46
N LEU A 100 -11.72 22.26 20.53
CA LEU A 100 -10.43 22.94 20.37
C LEU A 100 -10.62 24.42 19.97
N LEU A 101 -11.53 24.70 19.05
CA LEU A 101 -11.85 26.07 18.61
C LEU A 101 -12.45 26.91 19.74
N ALA A 102 -13.36 26.35 20.55
CA ALA A 102 -13.88 27.01 21.74
C ALA A 102 -12.77 27.33 22.77
N GLY A 103 -11.80 26.41 22.94
CA GLY A 103 -10.60 26.64 23.75
C GLY A 103 -9.73 27.78 23.20
N CYS A 104 -9.49 27.82 21.89
CA CYS A 104 -8.75 28.89 21.22
C CYS A 104 -9.43 30.25 21.34
N LEU A 105 -10.76 30.31 21.15
CA LEU A 105 -11.57 31.53 21.33
C LEU A 105 -11.58 32.02 22.78
N THR A 106 -11.65 31.11 23.74
CA THR A 106 -11.60 31.46 25.17
C THR A 106 -10.22 31.98 25.57
N SER A 107 -9.15 31.32 25.10
CA SER A 107 -7.77 31.76 25.30
C SER A 107 -7.52 33.14 24.68
N THR A 108 -7.80 33.32 23.39
CA THR A 108 -7.62 34.61 22.68
C THR A 108 -8.51 35.72 23.24
N GLY A 109 -9.73 35.40 23.69
CA GLY A 109 -10.60 36.33 24.41
C GLY A 109 -10.07 36.75 25.79
N SER A 110 -9.22 35.93 26.42
CA SER A 110 -8.60 36.21 27.73
C SER A 110 -7.28 36.99 27.65
N TRP A 111 -6.72 37.21 26.45
CA TRP A 111 -5.43 37.89 26.30
C TRP A 111 -5.46 39.32 26.89
N PRO A 112 -4.60 39.63 27.87
CA PRO A 112 -4.59 40.94 28.52
C PRO A 112 -4.01 41.99 27.56
N THR A 113 -4.91 42.74 26.93
CA THR A 113 -4.65 44.04 26.27
C THR A 113 -3.44 44.08 25.33
N VAL A 114 -3.61 43.55 24.11
CA VAL A 114 -2.77 43.94 22.95
C VAL A 114 -2.74 45.47 22.79
N LEU A 115 -3.80 46.16 23.22
CA LEU A 115 -3.87 47.60 23.43
C LEU A 115 -3.26 48.00 24.79
N GLN A 116 -1.94 48.14 24.89
CA GLN A 116 -1.20 48.50 26.14
C GLN A 116 -1.51 49.91 26.73
N ASN A 117 -2.65 50.52 26.40
CA ASN A 117 -3.03 51.90 26.75
C ASN A 117 -4.06 52.00 27.90
N GLY A 118 -4.24 50.93 28.68
CA GLY A 118 -5.23 50.91 29.77
C GLY A 118 -6.69 51.08 29.32
N ARG A 119 -6.96 50.96 28.02
CA ARG A 119 -8.32 51.00 27.45
C ARG A 119 -8.81 49.58 27.17
N ASN A 120 -10.06 49.33 27.50
CA ASN A 120 -10.74 48.08 27.18
C ASN A 120 -10.74 47.82 25.66
N SER A 121 -10.63 46.55 25.28
CA SER A 121 -10.90 46.10 23.91
C SER A 121 -12.28 46.57 23.42
N PRO A 122 -12.44 46.91 22.12
CA PRO A 122 -13.72 47.33 21.57
C PRO A 122 -14.82 46.30 21.88
N TRP A 123 -16.03 46.77 22.21
CA TRP A 123 -17.14 45.89 22.56
C TRP A 123 -17.46 44.90 21.43
N THR A 124 -17.31 45.33 20.17
CA THR A 124 -17.47 44.50 18.97
C THR A 124 -16.55 43.28 18.95
N VAL A 125 -15.27 43.43 19.35
CA VAL A 125 -14.32 42.32 19.45
C VAL A 125 -14.77 41.31 20.50
N ARG A 126 -15.23 41.79 21.66
CA ARG A 126 -15.77 40.93 22.73
C ARG A 126 -17.03 40.19 22.25
N THR A 127 -17.92 40.87 21.54
CA THR A 127 -19.10 40.25 20.92
C THR A 127 -18.69 39.15 19.94
N CYS A 128 -17.73 39.40 19.03
CA CYS A 128 -17.22 38.37 18.12
C CYS A 128 -16.69 37.13 18.86
N TRP A 129 -15.93 37.30 19.95
CA TRP A 129 -15.45 36.19 20.77
C TRP A 129 -16.59 35.41 21.43
N TYR A 130 -17.52 36.07 22.12
CA TYR A 130 -18.64 35.39 22.77
C TYR A 130 -19.56 34.69 21.77
N THR A 131 -19.86 35.33 20.63
CA THR A 131 -20.64 34.74 19.54
C THR A 131 -19.91 33.54 18.93
N GLY A 132 -18.59 33.62 18.72
CA GLY A 132 -17.78 32.50 18.27
C GLY A 132 -17.81 31.31 19.24
N ILE A 133 -17.68 31.55 20.55
CA ILE A 133 -17.75 30.51 21.59
C ILE A 133 -19.13 29.85 21.59
N VAL A 134 -20.20 30.64 21.50
CA VAL A 134 -21.57 30.12 21.40
C VAL A 134 -21.69 29.21 20.18
N PHE A 135 -21.27 29.64 18.99
CA PHE A 135 -21.32 28.79 17.80
C PHE A 135 -20.47 27.52 17.92
N ALA A 136 -19.28 27.58 18.50
CA ALA A 136 -18.46 26.38 18.74
C ALA A 136 -19.15 25.38 19.69
N LEU A 137 -19.73 25.86 20.79
CA LEU A 137 -20.49 25.02 21.72
C LEU A 137 -21.73 24.41 21.07
N PHE A 138 -22.46 25.18 20.26
CA PHE A 138 -23.61 24.65 19.51
C PHE A 138 -23.20 23.66 18.40
N ALA A 139 -22.03 23.80 17.78
CA ALA A 139 -21.47 22.81 16.86
C ALA A 139 -21.23 21.46 17.58
N VAL A 140 -20.53 21.48 18.72
CA VAL A 140 -20.23 20.29 19.53
C VAL A 140 -21.52 19.63 20.06
N LEU A 141 -22.45 20.43 20.61
CA LEU A 141 -23.73 19.92 21.12
C LEU A 141 -24.59 19.32 20.00
N THR A 142 -24.64 19.95 18.83
CA THR A 142 -25.38 19.44 17.68
C THR A 142 -24.76 18.14 17.17
N ALA A 143 -23.43 18.08 17.05
CA ALA A 143 -22.72 16.87 16.63
C ALA A 143 -22.96 15.71 17.61
N ALA A 144 -22.81 15.94 18.92
CA ALA A 144 -23.07 14.92 19.94
C ALA A 144 -24.53 14.42 19.92
N GLN A 145 -25.51 15.33 19.77
CA GLN A 145 -26.91 14.93 19.65
C GLN A 145 -27.20 14.13 18.38
N GLN A 146 -26.53 14.46 17.26
CA GLN A 146 -26.66 13.75 16.00
C GLN A 146 -26.04 12.36 16.07
N SER A 147 -24.80 12.22 16.57
CA SER A 147 -24.15 10.91 16.76
C SER A 147 -24.95 10.00 17.69
N ILE A 148 -25.45 10.51 18.83
CA ILE A 148 -26.28 9.73 19.76
C ILE A 148 -27.58 9.26 19.09
N ARG A 149 -28.25 10.14 18.31
CA ARG A 149 -29.47 9.76 17.57
C ARG A 149 -29.18 8.72 16.48
N LEU A 150 -28.08 8.86 15.76
CA LEU A 150 -27.70 7.97 14.67
C LEU A 150 -27.25 6.59 15.20
N HIS A 151 -26.50 6.52 16.29
CA HIS A 151 -26.21 5.26 16.99
C HIS A 151 -27.49 4.56 17.50
N ARG A 152 -28.42 5.32 18.11
CA ARG A 152 -29.71 4.75 18.58
C ARG A 152 -30.57 4.23 17.43
N LEU A 153 -30.61 4.92 16.29
CA LEU A 153 -31.28 4.44 15.07
C LEU A 153 -30.60 3.19 14.50
N SER A 154 -29.29 3.08 14.63
CA SER A 154 -28.49 1.96 14.14
C SER A 154 -28.66 0.68 14.96
N ALA A 155 -29.04 0.79 16.23
CA ALA A 155 -29.32 -0.35 17.11
C ALA A 155 -30.67 -1.06 16.84
N HIS A 156 -31.51 -0.55 15.92
CA HIS A 156 -32.77 -1.19 15.54
C HIS A 156 -32.57 -2.26 14.44
N LYS A 157 -33.36 -3.34 14.50
CA LYS A 157 -33.36 -4.44 13.52
C LYS A 157 -33.55 -3.96 12.06
N ASP A 158 -34.39 -2.93 11.86
CA ASP A 158 -34.65 -2.30 10.55
C ASP A 158 -33.91 -0.96 10.36
N SER A 159 -32.72 -0.80 10.95
CA SER A 159 -31.98 0.47 11.02
C SER A 159 -31.82 1.19 9.67
N LEU A 160 -31.29 0.52 8.65
CA LEU A 160 -31.04 1.10 7.32
C LEU A 160 -32.33 1.53 6.60
N LYS A 161 -33.43 0.81 6.82
CA LYS A 161 -34.76 1.13 6.29
C LYS A 161 -35.35 2.36 6.97
N ASN A 162 -35.20 2.45 8.30
CA ASN A 162 -35.63 3.59 9.09
C ASN A 162 -34.82 4.85 8.75
N ILE A 163 -33.50 4.75 8.62
CA ILE A 163 -32.62 5.86 8.23
C ILE A 163 -33.06 6.45 6.87
N ARG A 164 -33.24 5.62 5.84
CA ARG A 164 -33.79 6.06 4.54
C ARG A 164 -35.19 6.69 4.66
N HIS A 165 -36.08 6.13 5.48
CA HIS A 165 -37.43 6.68 5.69
C HIS A 165 -37.41 8.10 6.30
N TYR A 166 -36.48 8.39 7.20
CA TYR A 166 -36.32 9.73 7.77
C TYR A 166 -35.64 10.73 6.81
N MET A 167 -34.73 10.27 5.95
CA MET A 167 -34.05 11.12 4.96
C MET A 167 -34.95 11.48 3.75
N GLY A 168 -35.78 10.56 3.29
CA GLY A 168 -36.61 10.73 2.09
C GLY A 168 -38.03 11.28 2.34
N CYS A 169 -38.60 11.92 1.33
CA CYS A 169 -40.06 12.05 1.16
C CYS A 169 -40.47 11.52 -0.21
N LYS A 170 -41.70 10.99 -0.32
CA LYS A 170 -42.31 10.67 -1.61
C LYS A 170 -42.92 11.94 -2.18
N VAL A 171 -42.50 12.34 -3.37
CA VAL A 171 -43.02 13.47 -4.13
C VAL A 171 -43.61 12.91 -5.42
N ARG A 172 -44.82 13.35 -5.78
CA ARG A 172 -45.37 13.09 -7.11
C ARG A 172 -44.85 14.16 -8.06
N ASP A 173 -44.20 13.74 -9.13
CA ASP A 173 -43.87 14.65 -10.23
C ASP A 173 -45.13 14.94 -11.07
N SER A 174 -45.05 15.90 -12.00
CA SER A 174 -46.18 16.39 -12.81
C SER A 174 -46.91 15.30 -13.61
N GLU A 175 -46.22 14.20 -13.93
CA GLU A 175 -46.74 13.01 -14.63
C GLU A 175 -47.39 11.98 -13.69
N GLY A 176 -47.55 12.28 -12.40
CA GLY A 176 -48.19 11.41 -11.40
C GLY A 176 -47.30 10.31 -10.83
N VAL A 177 -46.11 10.07 -11.41
CA VAL A 177 -45.12 9.11 -10.91
C VAL A 177 -44.59 9.55 -9.54
N SER A 178 -44.55 8.63 -8.58
CA SER A 178 -44.11 8.92 -7.20
C SER A 178 -42.61 8.65 -7.04
N ARG A 179 -41.77 9.68 -7.14
CA ARG A 179 -40.32 9.61 -6.93
C ARG A 179 -39.96 9.88 -5.46
N ILE A 180 -38.87 9.31 -4.98
CA ILE A 180 -38.33 9.57 -3.63
C ILE A 180 -37.28 10.67 -3.75
N LYS A 181 -37.41 11.76 -3.00
CA LYS A 181 -36.46 12.89 -3.00
C LYS A 181 -35.98 13.17 -1.56
N PRO A 182 -34.71 13.57 -1.34
CA PRO A 182 -34.23 13.99 -0.03
C PRO A 182 -35.03 15.17 0.53
N ARG A 183 -35.39 15.12 1.82
CA ARG A 183 -36.04 16.25 2.49
C ARG A 183 -35.01 17.36 2.74
N ARG A 184 -35.09 18.48 2.01
CA ARG A 184 -34.15 19.62 2.14
C ARG A 184 -33.90 20.03 3.61
N PHE A 185 -34.93 20.11 4.44
CA PHE A 185 -34.79 20.43 5.88
C PHE A 185 -33.93 19.41 6.65
N GLN A 186 -33.97 18.12 6.30
CA GLN A 186 -33.12 17.10 6.92
C GLN A 186 -31.67 17.23 6.44
N VAL A 187 -31.44 17.59 5.18
CA VAL A 187 -30.08 17.85 4.65
C VAL A 187 -29.44 19.04 5.39
N TYR A 188 -30.15 20.16 5.56
CA TYR A 188 -29.71 21.25 6.43
C TYR A 188 -29.53 20.82 7.89
N GLY A 189 -30.39 19.93 8.40
CA GLY A 189 -30.24 19.34 9.72
C GLY A 189 -28.90 18.64 9.88
N TRP A 190 -28.56 17.71 8.98
CA TRP A 190 -27.30 16.96 9.00
C TRP A 190 -26.04 17.80 8.70
N GLN A 191 -26.19 19.01 8.15
CA GLN A 191 -25.09 19.97 7.97
C GLN A 191 -25.06 21.11 9.02
N ALA A 192 -25.98 21.14 9.99
CA ALA A 192 -26.04 22.21 10.98
C ALA A 192 -24.79 22.29 11.87
N SER A 193 -24.16 21.15 12.21
CA SER A 193 -22.96 21.10 13.05
C SER A 193 -21.74 21.76 12.37
N ILE A 194 -21.50 21.45 11.09
CA ILE A 194 -20.42 22.09 10.31
C ILE A 194 -20.71 23.57 10.03
N MET A 195 -21.98 23.94 9.76
CA MET A 195 -22.37 25.35 9.62
C MET A 195 -22.06 26.18 10.87
N PHE A 196 -22.36 25.67 12.07
CA PHE A 196 -22.00 26.35 13.32
C PHE A 196 -20.48 26.43 13.52
N LEU A 197 -19.72 25.40 13.14
CA LEU A 197 -18.27 25.43 13.20
C LEU A 197 -17.69 26.51 12.27
N THR A 198 -18.15 26.58 11.02
CA THR A 198 -17.78 27.62 10.05
C THR A 198 -18.10 29.03 10.56
N LEU A 199 -19.29 29.24 11.12
CA LEU A 199 -19.68 30.54 11.69
C LEU A 199 -18.82 30.94 12.89
N SER A 200 -18.35 29.96 13.68
CA SER A 200 -17.40 30.19 14.77
C SER A 200 -16.01 30.64 14.26
N VAL A 201 -15.49 29.99 13.21
CA VAL A 201 -14.23 30.39 12.56
C VAL A 201 -14.35 31.77 11.89
N ALA A 202 -15.46 32.06 11.22
CA ALA A 202 -15.71 33.38 10.65
C ALA A 202 -15.75 34.47 11.73
N ALA A 203 -16.43 34.21 12.86
CA ALA A 203 -16.44 35.13 14.01
C ALA A 203 -15.03 35.32 14.62
N LEU A 204 -14.19 34.28 14.64
CA LEU A 204 -12.78 34.36 15.07
C LEU A 204 -11.98 35.30 14.15
N ILE A 205 -12.08 35.11 12.82
CA ILE A 205 -11.33 35.92 11.84
C ILE A 205 -11.80 37.39 11.89
N ILE A 206 -13.11 37.64 11.93
CA ILE A 206 -13.66 39.00 12.02
C ILE A 206 -13.24 39.68 13.33
N GLY A 207 -13.26 38.96 14.46
CA GLY A 207 -12.78 39.46 15.74
C GLY A 207 -11.30 39.86 15.70
N MET A 208 -10.45 39.04 15.06
CA MET A 208 -9.03 39.34 14.86
C MET A 208 -8.84 40.57 13.96
N CYS A 209 -9.55 40.66 12.82
CA CYS A 209 -9.52 41.84 11.93
C CYS A 209 -9.78 43.14 12.71
N ILE A 210 -10.88 43.17 13.46
CA ILE A 210 -11.31 44.37 14.20
C ILE A 210 -10.30 44.68 15.32
N LEU A 211 -9.83 43.68 16.06
CA LEU A 211 -8.84 43.87 17.13
C LEU A 211 -7.54 44.46 16.60
N ILE A 212 -6.97 43.84 15.56
CA ILE A 212 -5.69 44.25 14.99
C ILE A 212 -5.80 45.63 14.35
N TRP A 213 -6.86 45.91 13.56
CA TRP A 213 -7.02 47.22 12.94
C TRP A 213 -7.31 48.33 13.97
N SER A 214 -8.05 48.04 15.05
CA SER A 214 -8.27 49.00 16.15
C SER A 214 -6.97 49.39 16.87
N SER A 215 -5.96 48.52 16.88
CA SER A 215 -4.64 48.81 17.49
C SER A 215 -3.83 49.88 16.75
N THR A 216 -4.13 50.13 15.46
CA THR A 216 -3.50 51.19 14.65
C THR A 216 -3.99 52.60 15.02
N GLN A 217 -5.21 52.72 15.57
CA GLN A 217 -5.80 53.99 15.98
C GLN A 217 -5.48 54.38 17.43
N PHE A 218 -5.21 53.41 18.32
CA PHE A 218 -5.09 53.62 19.76
C PHE A 218 -3.83 53.02 20.41
N GLY A 219 -2.71 52.93 19.68
CA GLY A 219 -1.44 52.37 20.18
C GLY A 219 -0.65 53.27 21.16
N PRO A 220 0.33 52.71 21.91
CA PRO A 220 1.08 53.42 22.97
C PRO A 220 1.99 54.56 22.49
N TYR A 221 2.33 54.60 21.20
CA TYR A 221 3.23 55.61 20.64
C TYR A 221 2.52 56.83 20.04
N LYS A 222 1.19 56.88 20.02
CA LYS A 222 0.43 58.04 19.51
C LYS A 222 0.02 58.99 20.65
N ARG A 223 0.95 59.89 21.05
CA ARG A 223 0.57 61.11 21.77
C ARG A 223 -0.24 62.03 20.84
N LYS A 224 -1.16 62.82 21.42
CA LYS A 224 -1.87 63.89 20.70
C LYS A 224 -0.83 64.87 20.11
N GLY A 225 -0.55 64.76 18.81
CA GLY A 225 0.33 65.67 18.07
C GLY A 225 1.31 65.02 17.08
N GLU A 226 1.59 63.71 17.20
CA GLU A 226 2.51 63.02 16.27
C GLU A 226 1.78 62.40 15.07
N SER A 227 2.23 62.75 13.86
CA SER A 227 1.47 62.60 12.61
C SER A 227 1.87 61.41 11.72
N SER A 228 2.81 60.56 12.15
CA SER A 228 3.18 59.37 11.37
C SER A 228 2.17 58.24 11.56
N TRP A 229 1.43 57.92 10.49
CA TRP A 229 0.50 56.78 10.47
C TRP A 229 1.23 55.42 10.45
N TRP A 230 2.47 55.37 9.96
CA TRP A 230 3.24 54.14 9.71
C TRP A 230 4.03 53.66 10.94
N ASP A 231 3.32 53.33 12.02
CA ASP A 231 3.89 52.76 13.24
C ASP A 231 4.01 51.22 13.17
N SER A 232 4.59 50.60 14.21
CA SER A 232 4.74 49.14 14.29
C SER A 232 3.40 48.39 14.31
N ASN A 233 2.32 49.02 14.78
CA ASN A 233 0.99 48.42 14.79
C ASN A 233 0.37 48.45 13.38
N ALA A 234 0.57 49.54 12.62
CA ALA A 234 0.21 49.61 11.21
C ALA A 234 0.97 48.58 10.37
N LYS A 235 2.27 48.39 10.63
CA LYS A 235 3.06 47.31 10.01
C LYS A 235 2.50 45.92 10.32
N LEU A 236 2.21 45.63 11.59
CA LEU A 236 1.57 44.37 12.02
C LEU A 236 0.20 44.17 11.36
N ALA A 237 -0.62 45.22 11.30
CA ALA A 237 -1.95 45.15 10.71
C ALA A 237 -1.90 44.88 9.21
N VAL A 238 -1.01 45.56 8.46
CA VAL A 238 -0.83 45.33 7.03
C VAL A 238 -0.25 43.94 6.74
N THR A 239 0.78 43.49 7.47
CA THR A 239 1.35 42.14 7.24
C THR A 239 0.36 41.03 7.60
N TRP A 240 -0.40 41.18 8.68
CA TRP A 240 -1.45 40.23 9.03
C TRP A 240 -2.57 40.20 7.98
N THR A 241 -3.05 41.35 7.52
CA THR A 241 -4.10 41.41 6.48
C THR A 241 -3.63 40.79 5.15
N ILE A 242 -2.39 41.03 4.73
CA ILE A 242 -1.81 40.40 3.53
C ILE A 242 -1.74 38.87 3.72
N LEU A 243 -1.22 38.40 4.85
CA LEU A 243 -1.10 36.97 5.12
C LEU A 243 -2.48 36.28 5.15
N THR A 244 -3.44 36.85 5.88
CA THR A 244 -4.81 36.34 5.94
C THR A 244 -5.49 36.32 4.57
N LEU A 245 -5.31 37.36 3.74
CA LEU A 245 -5.86 37.39 2.39
C LEU A 245 -5.23 36.33 1.48
N VAL A 246 -3.91 36.17 1.52
CA VAL A 246 -3.20 35.09 0.78
C VAL A 246 -3.66 33.71 1.24
N THR A 247 -3.84 33.49 2.55
CA THR A 247 -4.35 32.22 3.10
C THR A 247 -5.79 31.95 2.68
N ILE A 248 -6.67 32.95 2.67
CA ILE A 248 -8.05 32.82 2.18
C ILE A 248 -8.05 32.50 0.68
N VAL A 249 -7.28 33.20 -0.14
CA VAL A 249 -7.19 32.93 -1.58
C VAL A 249 -6.65 31.52 -1.84
N ALA A 250 -5.59 31.09 -1.16
CA ALA A 250 -5.05 29.74 -1.28
C ALA A 250 -6.07 28.66 -0.87
N PHE A 251 -6.83 28.90 0.21
CA PHE A 251 -7.90 28.01 0.65
C PHE A 251 -9.03 27.91 -0.39
N LEU A 252 -9.48 29.04 -0.94
CA LEU A 252 -10.53 29.05 -1.98
C LEU A 252 -10.05 28.40 -3.28
N VAL A 253 -8.80 28.61 -3.69
CA VAL A 253 -8.21 27.95 -4.86
C VAL A 253 -8.13 26.43 -4.64
N ALA A 254 -7.76 25.96 -3.45
CA ALA A 254 -7.75 24.54 -3.13
C ALA A 254 -9.16 23.93 -3.28
N GLN A 255 -10.18 24.54 -2.68
CA GLN A 255 -11.57 24.06 -2.79
C GLN A 255 -12.08 24.05 -4.24
N ILE A 256 -11.77 25.09 -5.03
CA ILE A 256 -12.12 25.13 -6.45
C ILE A 256 -11.39 24.05 -7.24
N MET A 257 -10.12 23.78 -6.95
CA MET A 257 -9.35 22.70 -7.59
C MET A 257 -9.89 21.31 -7.20
N ASP A 258 -10.29 21.11 -5.95
CA ASP A 258 -10.91 19.87 -5.46
C ASP A 258 -12.25 19.61 -6.19
N ASP A 259 -13.11 20.63 -6.30
CA ASP A 259 -14.40 20.55 -7.02
C ASP A 259 -14.19 20.29 -8.53
N TYR A 260 -13.23 20.97 -9.17
CA TYR A 260 -12.90 20.70 -10.58
C TYR A 260 -12.29 19.31 -10.79
N ALA A 261 -11.47 18.80 -9.87
CA ALA A 261 -10.93 17.45 -9.94
C ALA A 261 -12.03 16.39 -9.80
N LEU A 262 -13.03 16.64 -8.95
CA LEU A 262 -14.20 15.78 -8.81
C LEU A 262 -15.08 15.82 -10.06
N GLN A 263 -15.34 16.99 -10.66
CA GLN A 263 -16.12 17.08 -11.92
C GLN A 263 -15.37 16.53 -13.14
N ALA A 264 -14.03 16.67 -13.20
CA ALA A 264 -13.20 16.10 -14.27
C ALA A 264 -13.11 14.57 -14.23
N SER A 265 -13.66 13.91 -13.19
CA SER A 265 -13.73 12.45 -13.09
C SER A 265 -14.91 11.82 -13.84
N HIS A 266 -15.76 12.62 -14.52
CA HIS A 266 -16.72 12.09 -15.49
C HIS A 266 -15.98 11.50 -16.71
N PRO A 267 -16.19 10.22 -17.06
CA PRO A 267 -15.47 9.59 -18.15
C PRO A 267 -15.94 10.14 -19.50
N LEU A 268 -15.00 10.71 -20.27
CA LEU A 268 -15.15 10.87 -21.72
C LEU A 268 -15.14 9.48 -22.38
N PRO A 269 -16.02 9.19 -23.35
CA PRO A 269 -16.00 7.92 -24.07
C PRO A 269 -14.91 7.88 -25.16
N GLU A 270 -14.50 6.66 -25.53
CA GLU A 270 -13.75 6.30 -26.75
C GLU A 270 -12.28 6.82 -26.85
N PHE A 271 -11.21 6.02 -27.01
CA PHE A 271 -10.97 4.85 -27.88
C PHE A 271 -9.60 4.19 -27.54
N ASP A 272 -9.52 2.84 -27.43
CA ASP A 272 -8.71 1.99 -28.34
C ASP A 272 -9.14 0.52 -28.20
N HIS A 273 -9.61 -0.08 -29.31
CA HIS A 273 -10.10 -1.45 -29.34
C HIS A 273 -8.99 -2.45 -29.65
N ARG A 274 -8.13 -2.75 -28.66
CA ARG A 274 -7.14 -3.84 -28.74
C ARG A 274 -7.12 -4.84 -27.59
N HIS A 275 -7.91 -4.62 -26.53
CA HIS A 275 -8.01 -5.55 -25.38
C HIS A 275 -9.28 -6.41 -25.43
N PHE A 276 -9.40 -7.27 -26.44
CA PHE A 276 -10.40 -8.34 -26.41
C PHE A 276 -9.87 -9.53 -25.59
N PHE A 277 -10.68 -10.01 -24.63
CA PHE A 277 -10.52 -11.24 -23.82
C PHE A 277 -9.56 -11.25 -22.61
N LEU A 278 -9.26 -10.10 -21.98
CA LEU A 278 -8.62 -10.10 -20.65
C LEU A 278 -9.67 -9.98 -19.52
N THR A 279 -9.58 -10.85 -18.51
CA THR A 279 -10.43 -10.78 -17.31
C THR A 279 -9.73 -9.95 -16.24
N MET A 280 -10.30 -8.82 -15.86
CA MET A 280 -9.70 -7.90 -14.88
C MET A 280 -9.73 -8.49 -13.47
N ILE A 281 -8.63 -8.31 -12.73
CA ILE A 281 -8.42 -8.79 -11.37
C ILE A 281 -8.39 -7.59 -10.42
N SER A 282 -8.83 -7.80 -9.18
CA SER A 282 -8.62 -6.82 -8.11
C SER A 282 -7.13 -6.58 -7.86
N LEU A 283 -6.71 -5.32 -7.96
CA LEU A 283 -5.38 -4.86 -7.56
C LEU A 283 -5.42 -4.26 -6.13
N GLY A 284 -4.39 -4.52 -5.33
CA GLY A 284 -4.16 -3.91 -4.02
C GLY A 284 -3.05 -2.85 -4.07
N LEU A 285 -2.85 -2.13 -2.96
CA LEU A 285 -1.95 -0.97 -2.91
C LEU A 285 -0.48 -1.40 -2.80
N ASN A 286 -0.22 -2.53 -2.15
CA ASN A 286 1.12 -3.13 -2.12
C ASN A 286 1.53 -3.65 -3.50
N GLU A 287 0.60 -4.23 -4.27
CA GLU A 287 0.85 -4.62 -5.66
C GLU A 287 1.12 -3.38 -6.55
N VAL A 288 0.36 -2.28 -6.42
CA VAL A 288 0.67 -1.00 -7.10
C VAL A 288 2.10 -0.55 -6.79
N ARG A 289 2.50 -0.58 -5.52
CA ARG A 289 3.86 -0.21 -5.09
C ARG A 289 4.92 -1.08 -5.77
N CYS A 290 4.69 -2.38 -5.92
CA CYS A 290 5.61 -3.27 -6.62
C CYS A 290 5.64 -3.00 -8.14
N ILE A 291 4.48 -2.86 -8.80
CA ILE A 291 4.39 -2.55 -10.24
C ILE A 291 5.19 -1.29 -10.59
N VAL A 292 5.04 -0.23 -9.79
CA VAL A 292 5.74 1.05 -9.99
C VAL A 292 7.27 0.90 -9.83
N ARG A 293 7.74 0.04 -8.92
CA ARG A 293 9.18 -0.23 -8.74
C ARG A 293 9.75 -1.02 -9.92
N ASP A 294 8.98 -1.97 -10.45
CA ASP A 294 9.36 -2.79 -11.60
C ASP A 294 9.39 -1.96 -12.91
N ASP A 295 8.38 -1.11 -13.16
CA ASP A 295 8.34 -0.19 -14.32
C ASP A 295 9.53 0.77 -14.36
N LEU A 296 9.87 1.33 -13.19
CA LEU A 296 11.01 2.23 -13.01
C LEU A 296 12.37 1.50 -13.01
N ALA A 297 12.39 0.17 -13.20
CA ALA A 297 13.58 -0.67 -13.14
C ALA A 297 14.37 -0.56 -11.81
N LEU A 298 13.67 -0.18 -10.73
CA LEU A 298 14.20 -0.01 -9.37
C LEU A 298 14.03 -1.26 -8.50
N TYR A 299 13.35 -2.28 -8.99
CA TYR A 299 13.31 -3.62 -8.42
C TYR A 299 13.36 -4.66 -9.56
N GLY A 300 13.76 -5.88 -9.21
CA GLY A 300 13.85 -7.00 -10.12
C GLY A 300 12.86 -8.09 -9.72
N THR A 301 13.38 -9.29 -9.46
CA THR A 301 12.58 -10.48 -9.19
C THR A 301 12.80 -11.03 -7.79
N ILE A 302 11.81 -11.77 -7.30
CA ILE A 302 12.02 -12.78 -6.27
C ILE A 302 12.43 -14.07 -6.99
N VAL A 303 13.44 -14.78 -6.47
CA VAL A 303 13.83 -16.11 -6.95
C VAL A 303 13.79 -17.10 -5.79
N VAL A 304 13.04 -18.18 -5.95
CA VAL A 304 13.19 -19.40 -5.15
C VAL A 304 13.78 -20.47 -6.05
N SER A 305 14.78 -21.20 -5.57
CA SER A 305 15.40 -22.31 -6.28
C SER A 305 15.45 -23.56 -5.44
N ALA A 306 15.06 -24.70 -6.00
CA ALA A 306 15.10 -26.00 -5.35
C ALA A 306 15.93 -27.01 -6.14
N THR A 307 16.73 -27.80 -5.43
CA THR A 307 17.49 -28.91 -6.01
C THR A 307 16.67 -30.19 -5.89
N TYR A 308 16.22 -30.71 -7.03
CA TYR A 308 15.42 -31.93 -7.13
C TYR A 308 16.29 -33.14 -7.42
N SER A 309 15.99 -34.25 -6.74
CA SER A 309 16.53 -35.58 -7.03
C SER A 309 15.44 -36.37 -7.76
N LEU A 310 15.64 -36.64 -9.06
CA LEU A 310 14.74 -37.46 -9.87
C LEU A 310 15.12 -38.95 -9.78
N GLN A 311 14.15 -39.82 -10.09
CA GLN A 311 14.36 -41.28 -10.13
C GLN A 311 15.08 -41.72 -11.40
N GLU A 312 14.47 -41.40 -12.53
CA GLU A 312 14.92 -41.82 -13.85
C GLU A 312 15.76 -40.73 -14.51
N LYS A 313 16.57 -41.15 -15.48
CA LYS A 313 17.24 -40.21 -16.37
C LYS A 313 16.27 -39.86 -17.46
N HIS A 314 15.88 -38.60 -17.51
CA HIS A 314 15.17 -38.06 -18.65
C HIS A 314 16.20 -37.49 -19.63
N GLU A 315 16.02 -37.82 -20.90
CA GLU A 315 16.60 -37.02 -21.99
C GLU A 315 15.99 -35.61 -21.92
N ASP A 316 16.72 -34.59 -22.37
CA ASP A 316 16.33 -33.18 -22.19
C ASP A 316 14.91 -32.88 -22.69
N GLU A 317 14.49 -33.53 -23.78
CA GLU A 317 13.16 -33.42 -24.36
C GLU A 317 12.07 -34.09 -23.49
N THR A 318 12.35 -35.28 -22.94
CA THR A 318 11.45 -35.95 -22.00
C THR A 318 11.31 -35.17 -20.69
N LEU A 319 12.41 -34.57 -20.23
CA LEU A 319 12.43 -33.69 -19.06
C LEU A 319 11.60 -32.42 -19.31
N ARG A 320 11.80 -31.77 -20.47
CA ARG A 320 11.01 -30.61 -20.90
C ARG A 320 9.52 -30.92 -20.89
N LYS A 321 9.09 -32.05 -21.45
CA LYS A 321 7.68 -32.47 -21.49
C LYS A 321 7.10 -32.73 -20.11
N ALA A 322 7.82 -33.43 -19.23
CA ALA A 322 7.40 -33.65 -17.85
C ALA A 322 7.23 -32.33 -17.09
N ILE A 323 8.20 -31.41 -17.22
CA ILE A 323 8.14 -30.08 -16.60
C ILE A 323 6.99 -29.25 -17.19
N THR A 324 6.76 -29.27 -18.50
CA THR A 324 5.63 -28.56 -19.14
C THR A 324 4.28 -29.00 -18.58
N ARG A 325 4.05 -30.32 -18.44
CA ARG A 325 2.83 -30.85 -17.81
C ARG A 325 2.71 -30.44 -16.35
N ALA A 326 3.80 -30.50 -15.59
CA ALA A 326 3.83 -30.11 -14.19
C ALA A 326 3.55 -28.61 -14.00
N LEU A 327 4.13 -27.73 -14.83
CA LEU A 327 3.90 -26.29 -14.80
C LEU A 327 2.43 -25.93 -15.10
N LYS A 328 1.78 -26.59 -16.07
CA LYS A 328 0.33 -26.42 -16.31
C LYS A 328 -0.49 -26.75 -15.07
N HIS A 329 -0.13 -27.81 -14.34
CA HIS A 329 -0.77 -28.15 -13.07
C HIS A 329 -0.52 -27.08 -12.00
N CYS A 330 0.71 -26.60 -11.84
CA CYS A 330 1.01 -25.51 -10.90
C CYS A 330 0.26 -24.21 -11.19
N ILE A 331 0.06 -23.86 -12.47
CA ILE A 331 -0.71 -22.65 -12.85
C ILE A 331 -2.21 -22.84 -12.61
N ALA A 332 -2.72 -24.06 -12.73
CA ALA A 332 -4.10 -24.37 -12.38
C ALA A 332 -4.35 -24.37 -10.87
N GLU A 333 -3.38 -24.83 -10.07
CA GLU A 333 -3.42 -24.77 -8.60
C GLU A 333 -3.18 -23.34 -8.07
N HIS A 334 -2.36 -22.55 -8.78
CA HIS A 334 -2.03 -21.16 -8.44
C HIS A 334 -2.37 -20.20 -9.60
N PRO A 335 -3.65 -19.84 -9.80
CA PRO A 335 -4.10 -19.01 -10.93
C PRO A 335 -3.47 -17.61 -11.01
N VAL A 336 -2.76 -17.16 -9.97
CA VAL A 336 -1.99 -15.90 -9.99
C VAL A 336 -0.83 -15.95 -10.99
N LEU A 337 -0.37 -17.15 -11.36
CA LEU A 337 0.64 -17.36 -12.41
C LEU A 337 0.10 -17.10 -13.82
N SER A 338 -1.20 -16.93 -14.05
CA SER A 338 -1.73 -16.45 -15.34
C SER A 338 -2.01 -14.95 -15.38
N THR A 339 -1.61 -14.20 -14.35
CA THR A 339 -1.80 -12.75 -14.25
C THR A 339 -0.74 -11.97 -15.02
N VAL A 340 -1.18 -11.01 -15.84
CA VAL A 340 -0.38 -9.96 -16.50
C VAL A 340 -0.59 -8.60 -15.84
N VAL A 341 0.36 -7.69 -16.05
CA VAL A 341 0.30 -6.29 -15.59
C VAL A 341 0.01 -5.39 -16.79
N VAL A 342 -1.17 -4.79 -16.82
CA VAL A 342 -1.63 -3.86 -17.87
C VAL A 342 -1.40 -2.42 -17.41
N ASP A 343 -1.12 -1.52 -18.34
CA ASP A 343 -0.96 -0.07 -18.11
C ASP A 343 0.08 0.30 -17.02
N SER A 344 1.17 -0.48 -16.94
CA SER A 344 2.20 -0.39 -15.89
C SER A 344 2.94 0.95 -15.81
N ASP A 345 2.97 1.70 -16.91
CA ASP A 345 3.61 3.02 -17.04
C ASP A 345 2.64 4.19 -16.79
N THR A 346 1.37 3.90 -16.55
CA THR A 346 0.33 4.89 -16.24
C THR A 346 0.17 5.13 -14.73
N SER A 347 -0.68 6.08 -14.36
CA SER A 347 -1.08 6.32 -12.96
C SER A 347 -2.11 5.32 -12.42
N GLN A 348 -2.63 4.41 -13.25
CA GLN A 348 -3.65 3.42 -12.88
C GLN A 348 -3.30 2.04 -13.48
N PRO A 349 -2.20 1.40 -13.03
CA PRO A 349 -1.87 0.05 -13.46
C PRO A 349 -2.99 -0.92 -13.08
N GLN A 350 -3.11 -2.03 -13.81
CA GLN A 350 -4.17 -3.02 -13.61
C GLN A 350 -3.61 -4.45 -13.70
N LEU A 351 -4.24 -5.40 -13.02
CA LEU A 351 -3.94 -6.83 -13.16
C LEU A 351 -5.04 -7.49 -13.96
N ALA A 352 -4.68 -8.39 -14.88
CA ALA A 352 -5.65 -9.16 -15.65
C ALA A 352 -5.18 -10.61 -15.88
N GLN A 353 -6.11 -11.55 -16.02
CA GLN A 353 -5.77 -12.93 -16.39
C GLN A 353 -5.64 -13.10 -17.90
N MET A 354 -4.60 -13.84 -18.29
CA MET A 354 -4.42 -14.33 -19.66
C MET A 354 -5.38 -15.49 -19.98
N PRO A 355 -6.19 -15.41 -21.04
CA PRO A 355 -7.08 -16.51 -21.44
C PRO A 355 -6.34 -17.70 -22.04
N ARG A 356 -5.12 -17.50 -22.55
CA ARG A 356 -4.24 -18.54 -23.11
C ARG A 356 -2.79 -18.19 -22.82
N MET A 357 -1.98 -19.18 -22.48
CA MET A 357 -0.55 -19.02 -22.17
C MET A 357 0.29 -20.05 -22.95
N ALA A 358 1.54 -19.69 -23.26
CA ALA A 358 2.54 -20.61 -23.81
C ALA A 358 3.65 -20.84 -22.79
N ILE A 359 3.81 -22.07 -22.29
CA ILE A 359 4.80 -22.45 -21.28
C ILE A 359 6.24 -22.23 -21.77
N GLU A 360 6.49 -22.37 -23.07
CA GLU A 360 7.82 -22.15 -23.68
C GLU A 360 8.33 -20.71 -23.51
N ASP A 361 7.44 -19.70 -23.41
CA ASP A 361 7.83 -18.32 -23.11
C ASP A 361 8.34 -18.13 -21.66
N HIS A 362 8.00 -19.08 -20.77
CA HIS A 362 8.29 -19.06 -19.35
C HIS A 362 9.29 -20.15 -18.92
N LEU A 363 9.67 -21.11 -19.76
CA LEU A 363 10.57 -22.22 -19.41
C LEU A 363 11.92 -22.09 -20.13
N LYS A 364 13.00 -21.83 -19.39
CA LYS A 364 14.38 -21.89 -19.91
C LYS A 364 15.13 -23.07 -19.33
N ILE A 365 15.57 -23.98 -20.21
CA ILE A 365 16.58 -25.00 -19.87
C ILE A 365 17.96 -24.38 -20.14
N LEU A 366 18.84 -24.48 -19.15
CA LEU A 366 20.18 -23.89 -19.15
C LEU A 366 21.22 -25.02 -19.13
N GLU A 367 22.31 -24.85 -19.89
CA GLU A 367 23.45 -25.78 -19.86
C GLU A 367 24.31 -25.50 -18.63
N ALA A 368 24.60 -26.52 -17.83
CA ALA A 368 25.36 -26.36 -16.58
C ALA A 368 26.73 -25.70 -16.83
N GLU A 369 27.44 -26.12 -17.87
CA GLU A 369 28.72 -25.57 -18.28
C GLU A 369 28.66 -24.06 -18.58
N SER A 370 27.50 -23.54 -19.00
CA SER A 370 27.32 -22.11 -19.34
C SER A 370 27.11 -21.21 -18.12
N ILE A 371 26.52 -21.72 -17.03
CA ILE A 371 26.32 -20.95 -15.79
C ILE A 371 27.48 -21.14 -14.81
N LEU A 372 28.00 -22.37 -14.71
CA LEU A 372 29.03 -22.76 -13.73
C LEU A 372 30.43 -22.28 -14.08
N ALA A 373 30.67 -21.81 -15.31
CA ALA A 373 31.93 -21.18 -15.68
C ALA A 373 32.23 -19.89 -14.87
N ALA A 374 31.22 -19.31 -14.19
CA ALA A 374 31.36 -18.06 -13.45
C ALA A 374 31.41 -18.22 -11.92
N HIS A 375 30.92 -19.33 -11.34
CA HIS A 375 30.82 -19.53 -9.88
C HIS A 375 31.03 -21.02 -9.54
N ASP A 376 31.78 -21.31 -8.48
CA ASP A 376 31.96 -22.68 -7.95
C ASP A 376 30.70 -23.28 -7.28
N ASP A 377 29.62 -22.49 -7.19
CA ASP A 377 28.36 -22.83 -6.51
C ASP A 377 27.19 -22.78 -7.51
N GLU A 378 26.59 -23.95 -7.77
CA GLU A 378 25.50 -24.14 -8.72
C GLU A 378 24.23 -23.35 -8.37
N THR A 379 23.98 -23.14 -7.08
CA THR A 379 22.82 -22.36 -6.61
C THR A 379 23.09 -20.88 -6.76
N ALA A 380 24.27 -20.40 -6.37
CA ALA A 380 24.67 -19.01 -6.53
C ALA A 380 24.65 -18.58 -8.01
N ALA A 381 25.21 -19.42 -8.89
CA ALA A 381 25.19 -19.24 -10.34
C ALA A 381 23.76 -19.07 -10.89
N LEU A 382 22.84 -19.99 -10.54
CA LEU A 382 21.47 -19.92 -11.03
C LEU A 382 20.71 -18.71 -10.47
N LEU A 383 20.86 -18.38 -9.19
CA LEU A 383 20.24 -17.20 -8.60
C LEU A 383 20.75 -15.91 -9.24
N SER A 384 22.06 -15.81 -9.50
CA SER A 384 22.69 -14.64 -10.12
C SER A 384 22.20 -14.43 -11.55
N PHE A 385 22.11 -15.52 -12.34
CA PHE A 385 21.49 -15.48 -13.66
C PHE A 385 20.00 -15.10 -13.60
N ALA A 386 19.23 -15.71 -12.70
CA ALA A 386 17.78 -15.56 -12.61
C ALA A 386 17.32 -14.16 -12.17
N HIS A 387 18.12 -13.44 -11.37
CA HIS A 387 17.85 -12.05 -10.98
C HIS A 387 18.16 -11.04 -12.08
N ASN A 388 19.12 -11.35 -12.96
CA ASN A 388 19.59 -10.43 -14.00
C ASN A 388 19.00 -10.76 -15.40
N ASP A 389 18.41 -11.95 -15.61
CA ASP A 389 17.63 -12.29 -16.82
C ASP A 389 16.19 -11.77 -16.75
N ARG A 390 15.97 -10.62 -17.37
CA ARG A 390 14.69 -9.89 -17.32
C ARG A 390 13.55 -10.59 -18.07
N ILE A 391 12.34 -10.33 -17.59
CA ILE A 391 11.09 -10.80 -18.21
C ILE A 391 10.49 -9.62 -19.00
N PRO A 392 10.52 -9.62 -20.35
CA PRO A 392 9.99 -8.52 -21.16
C PRO A 392 8.47 -8.63 -21.33
N ASN A 393 7.83 -7.49 -21.63
CA ASN A 393 6.44 -7.37 -22.09
C ASN A 393 5.38 -7.88 -21.08
N LEU A 394 5.42 -7.36 -19.85
CA LEU A 394 4.54 -7.74 -18.73
C LEU A 394 3.02 -7.60 -19.00
N THR A 395 2.66 -6.82 -20.03
CA THR A 395 1.28 -6.62 -20.54
C THR A 395 0.74 -7.82 -21.32
N THR A 396 1.62 -8.70 -21.79
CA THR A 396 1.28 -9.87 -22.65
C THR A 396 1.81 -11.19 -22.12
N ARG A 397 2.71 -11.14 -21.12
CA ARG A 397 3.38 -12.29 -20.52
C ARG A 397 3.35 -12.14 -19.00
N PRO A 398 2.80 -13.12 -18.26
CA PRO A 398 2.88 -13.13 -16.81
C PRO A 398 4.30 -12.89 -16.30
N PRO A 399 4.50 -12.12 -15.22
CA PRO A 399 5.82 -11.65 -14.80
C PRO A 399 6.57 -12.73 -14.00
N TRP A 400 6.71 -13.94 -14.56
CA TRP A 400 7.53 -15.04 -14.00
C TRP A 400 8.22 -15.86 -15.09
N ARG A 401 9.27 -16.59 -14.70
CA ARG A 401 10.03 -17.54 -15.55
C ARG A 401 10.64 -18.64 -14.68
N THR A 402 10.63 -19.88 -15.18
CA THR A 402 11.36 -21.01 -14.61
C THR A 402 12.67 -21.28 -15.35
N TYR A 403 13.71 -21.56 -14.58
CA TYR A 403 15.04 -21.94 -15.05
C TYR A 403 15.34 -23.36 -14.61
N VAL A 404 15.82 -24.21 -15.51
CA VAL A 404 16.14 -25.62 -15.25
C VAL A 404 17.60 -25.87 -15.62
N CYS A 405 18.42 -26.26 -14.65
CA CYS A 405 19.82 -26.62 -14.85
C CYS A 405 20.05 -28.10 -14.48
N PRO A 406 20.21 -29.01 -15.45
CA PRO A 406 20.56 -30.40 -15.18
C PRO A 406 22.02 -30.53 -14.71
N LEU A 407 22.27 -31.11 -13.54
CA LEU A 407 23.60 -31.15 -12.92
C LEU A 407 24.50 -32.25 -13.52
N ARG A 408 25.05 -31.98 -14.70
CA ARG A 408 25.93 -32.91 -15.44
C ARG A 408 27.35 -32.93 -14.88
N ARG A 409 27.62 -33.77 -13.87
CA ARG A 409 29.01 -34.00 -13.42
C ARG A 409 29.78 -34.82 -14.49
N PRO A 410 30.97 -34.38 -14.96
CA PRO A 410 31.67 -34.99 -16.11
C PRO A 410 31.98 -36.50 -16.04
N GLN A 411 31.90 -37.11 -14.86
CA GLN A 411 32.19 -38.53 -14.62
C GLN A 411 31.03 -39.26 -13.90
N GLN A 412 29.89 -38.61 -13.66
CA GLN A 412 28.72 -39.19 -13.00
C GLN A 412 27.42 -38.83 -13.70
N ARG A 413 26.65 -39.88 -14.04
CA ARG A 413 25.29 -39.78 -14.59
C ARG A 413 24.31 -39.36 -13.50
N SER A 414 24.30 -38.08 -13.16
CA SER A 414 23.41 -37.47 -12.15
C SER A 414 21.94 -37.54 -12.58
N THR A 415 21.04 -37.61 -11.60
CA THR A 415 19.59 -37.38 -11.75
C THR A 415 19.14 -36.12 -11.00
N GLU A 416 20.10 -35.26 -10.63
CA GLU A 416 19.87 -34.02 -9.90
C GLU A 416 19.65 -32.86 -10.89
N ILE A 417 18.61 -32.07 -10.66
CA ILE A 417 18.34 -30.82 -11.39
C ILE A 417 18.17 -29.68 -10.39
N VAL A 418 18.72 -28.50 -10.68
CA VAL A 418 18.37 -27.27 -9.95
C VAL A 418 17.30 -26.56 -10.77
N MET A 419 16.17 -26.24 -10.13
CA MET A 419 15.12 -25.45 -10.76
C MET A 419 14.83 -24.19 -9.96
N GLY A 420 14.89 -23.03 -10.61
CA GLY A 420 14.49 -21.75 -10.03
C GLY A 420 13.21 -21.21 -10.63
N LEU A 421 12.27 -20.74 -9.80
CA LEU A 421 11.19 -19.86 -10.20
C LEU A 421 11.59 -18.42 -9.87
N SER A 422 11.69 -17.59 -10.92
CA SER A 422 11.84 -16.13 -10.82
C SER A 422 10.50 -15.45 -11.11
N TYR A 423 10.11 -14.46 -10.32
CA TYR A 423 8.82 -13.77 -10.45
C TYR A 423 8.84 -12.34 -9.88
N SER A 424 7.98 -11.47 -10.42
CA SER A 424 7.77 -10.11 -9.89
C SER A 424 7.09 -10.14 -8.53
N HIS A 425 7.51 -9.23 -7.65
CA HIS A 425 6.88 -9.02 -6.34
C HIS A 425 5.47 -8.41 -6.44
N ALA A 426 5.03 -7.98 -7.63
CA ALA A 426 3.67 -7.51 -7.89
C ALA A 426 2.61 -8.61 -7.84
N ILE A 427 2.97 -9.87 -8.15
CA ILE A 427 2.02 -10.99 -8.17
C ILE A 427 2.14 -11.93 -6.97
N ALA A 428 3.28 -11.96 -6.29
CA ALA A 428 3.57 -12.95 -5.26
C ALA A 428 4.69 -12.49 -4.31
N ASP A 429 4.72 -13.04 -3.10
CA ASP A 429 5.79 -12.87 -2.11
C ASP A 429 6.70 -14.11 -2.00
N GLY A 430 7.77 -14.02 -1.19
CA GLY A 430 8.72 -15.13 -1.02
C GLY A 430 8.11 -16.44 -0.51
N LYS A 431 7.00 -16.38 0.25
CA LYS A 431 6.31 -17.59 0.73
C LYS A 431 5.61 -18.31 -0.41
N SER A 432 5.10 -17.55 -1.37
CA SER A 432 4.43 -18.05 -2.57
C SER A 432 5.34 -18.94 -3.43
N GLY A 433 6.63 -18.61 -3.55
CA GLY A 433 7.58 -19.49 -4.25
C GLY A 433 7.82 -20.83 -3.54
N LEU A 434 7.70 -20.90 -2.21
CA LEU A 434 7.73 -22.18 -1.49
C LEU A 434 6.48 -23.02 -1.80
N LEU A 435 5.30 -22.40 -1.86
CA LEU A 435 4.05 -23.08 -2.26
C LEU A 435 4.17 -23.66 -3.68
N PHE A 436 4.67 -22.87 -4.63
CA PHE A 436 4.94 -23.33 -5.99
C PHE A 436 5.85 -24.58 -6.01
N HIS A 437 6.97 -24.58 -5.29
CA HIS A 437 7.88 -25.73 -5.29
C HIS A 437 7.29 -26.99 -4.63
N GLN A 438 6.35 -26.85 -3.68
CA GLN A 438 5.56 -27.97 -3.13
C GLN A 438 4.64 -28.57 -4.21
N SER A 439 3.82 -27.73 -4.85
CA SER A 439 2.90 -28.12 -5.94
C SER A 439 3.65 -28.73 -7.12
N LEU A 440 4.78 -28.13 -7.51
CA LEU A 440 5.64 -28.62 -8.59
C LEU A 440 6.23 -29.99 -8.28
N ARG A 441 6.66 -30.25 -7.03
CA ARG A 441 7.15 -31.59 -6.65
C ARG A 441 6.05 -32.63 -6.75
N HIS A 442 4.85 -32.31 -6.26
CA HIS A 442 3.69 -33.20 -6.35
C HIS A 442 3.33 -33.49 -7.81
N ALA A 443 3.28 -32.45 -8.65
CA ALA A 443 3.01 -32.57 -10.07
C ALA A 443 4.08 -33.39 -10.82
N LEU A 444 5.36 -33.22 -10.49
CA LEU A 444 6.45 -34.03 -11.07
C LEU A 444 6.37 -35.50 -10.62
N GLN A 445 5.99 -35.78 -9.37
CA GLN A 445 5.78 -37.14 -8.88
C GLN A 445 4.62 -37.83 -9.62
N GLU A 446 3.53 -37.11 -9.87
CA GLU A 446 2.31 -37.63 -10.49
C GLU A 446 2.23 -37.34 -12.01
N THR A 447 3.35 -37.05 -12.69
CA THR A 447 3.39 -36.55 -14.09
C THR A 447 2.52 -37.34 -15.08
N HIS A 448 2.43 -38.66 -14.92
CA HIS A 448 1.64 -39.55 -15.80
C HIS A 448 0.13 -39.54 -15.51
N ASN A 449 -0.28 -39.09 -14.32
CA ASN A 449 -1.66 -39.01 -13.86
C ASN A 449 -2.25 -37.59 -14.02
N LEU A 450 -1.44 -36.60 -14.41
CA LEU A 450 -1.89 -35.22 -14.65
C LEU A 450 -2.86 -35.14 -15.84
N PRO A 451 -3.93 -34.33 -15.77
CA PRO A 451 -4.90 -34.15 -16.86
C PRO A 451 -4.39 -33.24 -17.99
N TYR A 452 -3.08 -33.01 -18.08
CA TYR A 452 -2.46 -32.04 -18.99
C TYR A 452 -1.55 -32.74 -20.00
N ASP A 453 -1.71 -32.37 -21.28
CA ASP A 453 -0.82 -32.74 -22.36
C ASP A 453 0.53 -31.99 -22.30
N ASP A 454 1.47 -32.41 -23.14
CA ASP A 454 2.80 -31.83 -23.34
C ASP A 454 2.85 -30.72 -24.43
N GLU A 455 1.70 -30.26 -24.94
CA GLU A 455 1.65 -29.13 -25.88
C GLU A 455 2.19 -27.83 -25.24
N PRO A 456 2.88 -26.94 -25.99
CA PRO A 456 3.48 -25.75 -25.39
C PRO A 456 2.44 -24.71 -24.94
N SER A 457 1.21 -24.72 -25.47
CA SER A 457 0.16 -23.75 -25.13
C SER A 457 -1.05 -24.38 -24.47
N PHE A 458 -1.67 -23.70 -23.52
CA PHE A 458 -2.90 -24.14 -22.86
C PHE A 458 -3.80 -22.97 -22.43
N PHE A 459 -5.03 -23.31 -22.05
CA PHE A 459 -6.00 -22.38 -21.47
C PHE A 459 -6.00 -22.61 -19.94
N PRO A 460 -5.48 -21.65 -19.13
CA PRO A 460 -5.53 -21.77 -17.68
C PRO A 460 -7.00 -21.68 -17.19
N PRO A 461 -7.34 -22.29 -16.04
CA PRO A 461 -8.68 -22.15 -15.45
C PRO A 461 -9.04 -20.68 -15.21
N SER A 462 -10.25 -20.29 -15.59
CA SER A 462 -10.74 -18.91 -15.39
C SER A 462 -10.95 -18.62 -13.91
N ALA A 463 -10.39 -17.52 -13.41
CA ALA A 463 -10.40 -17.19 -11.98
C ALA A 463 -11.76 -16.74 -11.45
N SER A 464 -12.58 -17.73 -11.10
CA SER A 464 -13.58 -17.58 -10.03
C SER A 464 -12.92 -17.48 -8.64
N GLU A 465 -11.65 -17.85 -8.50
CA GLU A 465 -10.99 -18.20 -7.22
C GLU A 465 -9.58 -17.58 -7.02
N LEU A 466 -9.29 -16.42 -7.61
CA LEU A 466 -8.09 -15.67 -7.22
C LEU A 466 -8.24 -15.13 -5.80
N PHE A 467 -7.26 -15.39 -4.93
CA PHE A 467 -7.28 -14.86 -3.58
C PHE A 467 -7.20 -13.32 -3.61
N PRO A 468 -8.06 -12.59 -2.87
CA PRO A 468 -8.10 -11.12 -2.95
C PRO A 468 -6.80 -10.48 -2.42
N PRO A 469 -6.43 -9.28 -2.90
CA PRO A 469 -5.32 -8.51 -2.35
C PRO A 469 -5.44 -8.29 -0.85
N LEU A 470 -4.30 -8.07 -0.19
CA LEU A 470 -4.19 -7.99 1.26
C LEU A 470 -5.21 -7.02 1.89
N GLU A 471 -5.42 -5.84 1.32
CA GLU A 471 -6.33 -4.82 1.85
C GLU A 471 -7.82 -5.14 1.67
N LYS A 472 -8.15 -6.13 0.82
CA LYS A 472 -9.51 -6.69 0.67
C LYS A 472 -9.69 -7.99 1.45
N ALA A 473 -8.61 -8.75 1.64
CA ALA A 473 -8.59 -9.94 2.48
C ALA A 473 -8.69 -9.60 3.99
N ALA A 474 -8.17 -8.43 4.41
CA ALA A 474 -8.05 -8.07 5.82
C ALA A 474 -8.14 -6.56 6.09
N SER A 475 -8.76 -6.18 7.22
CA SER A 475 -8.71 -4.79 7.71
C SER A 475 -7.36 -4.50 8.34
N LEU A 476 -6.53 -3.72 7.65
CA LEU A 476 -5.30 -3.16 8.21
C LEU A 476 -5.64 -1.89 8.98
N ASP A 477 -5.96 -2.01 10.27
CA ASP A 477 -6.36 -0.86 11.09
C ASP A 477 -5.14 0.03 11.40
N VAL A 478 -5.26 1.35 11.22
CA VAL A 478 -4.15 2.29 11.41
C VAL A 478 -4.47 3.27 12.53
N SER A 479 -3.69 3.27 13.60
CA SER A 479 -3.85 4.17 14.74
C SER A 479 -3.29 5.56 14.43
N TRP A 480 -3.86 6.60 15.04
CA TRP A 480 -3.38 7.97 14.87
C TRP A 480 -1.95 8.18 15.34
N ALA A 481 -1.51 7.47 16.39
CA ALA A 481 -0.14 7.54 16.87
C ALA A 481 0.86 7.00 15.82
N PHE A 482 0.49 5.91 15.13
CA PHE A 482 1.27 5.32 14.07
C PHE A 482 1.21 6.13 12.76
N LEU A 483 0.09 6.79 12.47
CA LEU A 483 -0.12 7.58 11.24
C LEU A 483 0.55 8.97 11.26
N LEU A 484 0.52 9.68 12.40
CA LEU A 484 0.96 11.08 12.48
C LEU A 484 2.45 11.25 12.13
N GLY A 485 3.32 10.34 12.60
CA GLY A 485 4.75 10.37 12.31
C GLY A 485 5.05 10.33 10.80
N PRO A 486 4.61 9.28 10.08
CA PRO A 486 4.72 9.16 8.63
C PRO A 486 4.08 10.33 7.86
N LEU A 487 2.88 10.78 8.20
CA LEU A 487 2.24 11.88 7.47
C LEU A 487 2.99 13.21 7.60
N ILE A 488 3.44 13.56 8.80
CA ILE A 488 4.27 14.76 9.02
C ILE A 488 5.65 14.56 8.35
N GLY A 489 6.18 13.34 8.38
CA GLY A 489 7.41 12.95 7.70
C GLY A 489 7.35 13.05 6.18
N GLU A 490 6.20 12.79 5.56
CA GLU A 490 6.06 12.76 4.10
C GLU A 490 5.57 14.08 3.52
N TYR A 491 4.49 14.65 4.08
CA TYR A 491 3.75 15.78 3.51
C TYR A 491 4.02 17.14 4.16
N CYS A 492 4.49 17.21 5.42
CA CYS A 492 4.75 18.51 6.04
C CYS A 492 6.09 19.13 5.60
N PRO A 493 6.18 20.48 5.48
CA PRO A 493 7.43 21.16 5.18
C PRO A 493 8.48 21.00 6.30
N PRO A 494 9.79 21.15 6.00
CA PRO A 494 10.88 20.87 6.94
C PRO A 494 10.82 21.63 8.28
N THR A 495 10.16 22.79 8.31
CA THR A 495 9.93 23.58 9.52
C THR A 495 9.01 22.87 10.51
N LEU A 496 7.93 22.24 10.04
CA LEU A 496 6.98 21.52 10.90
C LEU A 496 7.57 20.20 11.44
N LYS A 497 8.37 19.49 10.64
CA LYS A 497 9.10 18.29 11.10
C LYS A 497 9.94 18.55 12.35
N ARG A 498 10.66 19.69 12.36
CA ARG A 498 11.47 20.14 13.51
C ARG A 498 10.62 20.53 14.72
N ILE A 499 9.42 21.08 14.51
CA ILE A 499 8.51 21.49 15.59
C ILE A 499 7.89 20.27 16.28
N PHE A 500 7.52 19.24 15.52
CA PHE A 500 6.91 18.01 16.06
C PHE A 500 7.92 16.99 16.64
N GLY A 501 9.20 17.35 16.77
CA GLY A 501 10.22 16.44 17.28
C GLY A 501 10.59 15.30 16.32
N ILE A 502 9.98 15.23 15.12
CA ILE A 502 10.35 14.33 14.02
C ILE A 502 11.59 14.90 13.32
N SER A 503 12.65 15.06 14.11
CA SER A 503 13.99 15.15 13.56
C SER A 503 14.31 13.80 12.95
N SER A 504 14.85 13.80 11.74
CA SER A 504 15.56 12.62 11.23
C SER A 504 16.55 12.17 12.30
N ASP A 505 16.49 10.90 12.69
CA ASP A 505 17.56 10.26 13.46
C ASP A 505 18.84 10.30 12.62
N SER A 506 19.56 11.40 12.76
CA SER A 506 20.95 11.55 12.33
C SER A 506 21.85 11.16 13.49
N SER A 507 21.64 9.96 14.05
CA SER A 507 22.73 9.26 14.73
C SER A 507 23.82 9.07 13.69
N LYS A 508 24.88 9.88 13.80
CA LYS A 508 26.07 9.77 12.93
C LYS A 508 26.74 8.40 13.05
N ASP A 509 26.38 7.67 14.10
CA ASP A 509 26.89 6.37 14.50
C ASP A 509 26.10 5.19 13.88
N CYS A 510 25.10 5.47 13.03
CA CYS A 510 24.31 4.45 12.32
C CYS A 510 24.74 4.31 10.85
N TRP A 511 25.24 3.12 10.48
CA TRP A 511 25.63 2.81 9.09
C TRP A 511 24.40 2.58 8.21
N ARG A 512 24.36 3.18 7.02
CA ARG A 512 23.22 3.13 6.07
C ARG A 512 23.66 2.93 4.63
N GLY A 513 24.81 2.27 4.43
CA GLY A 513 25.46 2.17 3.12
C GLY A 513 25.98 3.53 2.63
N ALA A 514 26.09 3.66 1.31
CA ALA A 514 26.60 4.84 0.63
C ALA A 514 25.84 6.13 1.00
N ALA A 515 26.56 7.26 1.04
CA ALA A 515 25.98 8.57 1.34
C ALA A 515 24.99 9.07 0.26
N ALA A 516 25.16 8.61 -0.98
CA ALA A 516 24.25 8.77 -2.09
C ALA A 516 24.05 7.42 -2.76
N ARG A 517 22.83 7.13 -3.26
CA ARG A 517 22.58 5.95 -4.07
C ARG A 517 23.32 6.03 -5.41
N PRO A 518 23.59 4.90 -6.09
CA PRO A 518 24.09 4.91 -7.46
C PRO A 518 23.17 5.70 -8.41
N PRO A 519 23.66 6.11 -9.60
CA PRO A 519 22.83 6.80 -10.59
C PRO A 519 21.53 6.04 -10.87
N MET A 520 20.43 6.78 -10.96
CA MET A 520 19.10 6.22 -11.21
C MET A 520 19.14 5.28 -12.44
N PRO A 521 18.63 4.04 -12.35
CA PRO A 521 18.55 3.15 -13.49
C PRO A 521 17.67 3.76 -14.59
N ASP A 522 17.94 3.38 -15.83
CA ASP A 522 17.07 3.65 -16.98
C ASP A 522 16.59 2.31 -17.57
N ARG A 523 15.58 2.33 -18.46
CA ARG A 523 15.02 1.09 -19.03
C ARG A 523 16.05 0.28 -19.85
N LEU A 524 17.17 0.88 -20.27
CA LEU A 524 18.29 0.22 -20.98
C LEU A 524 19.40 -0.25 -20.01
N ARG A 525 19.57 0.44 -18.88
CA ARG A 525 20.55 0.15 -17.82
C ARG A 525 19.84 0.04 -16.47
N PRO A 526 19.24 -1.12 -16.18
CA PRO A 526 18.53 -1.36 -14.94
C PRO A 526 19.47 -1.59 -13.76
N ILE A 527 18.91 -1.77 -12.56
CA ILE A 527 19.68 -2.33 -11.44
C ILE A 527 20.23 -3.71 -11.81
N GLU A 528 21.48 -3.93 -11.46
CA GLU A 528 22.13 -5.24 -11.45
C GLU A 528 22.09 -5.78 -10.02
N THR A 529 21.79 -7.07 -9.86
CA THR A 529 21.82 -7.75 -8.56
C THR A 529 23.12 -8.52 -8.42
N ALA A 530 23.99 -8.07 -7.53
CA ALA A 530 25.10 -8.87 -7.02
C ALA A 530 24.63 -9.71 -5.82
N LEU A 531 25.26 -10.88 -5.62
CA LEU A 531 24.90 -11.77 -4.52
C LEU A 531 26.09 -12.53 -3.93
N VAL A 532 25.92 -12.96 -2.68
CA VAL A 532 26.77 -13.93 -1.98
C VAL A 532 25.88 -15.00 -1.38
N HIS A 533 26.16 -16.27 -1.69
CA HIS A 533 25.49 -17.43 -1.11
C HIS A 533 26.38 -18.12 -0.08
N ARG A 534 25.79 -18.56 1.02
CA ARG A 534 26.43 -19.40 2.05
C ARG A 534 25.44 -20.41 2.61
N GLN A 535 25.94 -21.60 2.92
CA GLN A 535 25.18 -22.68 3.56
C GLN A 535 25.64 -22.91 5.00
N VAL A 536 24.69 -23.10 5.93
CA VAL A 536 24.98 -23.49 7.31
C VAL A 536 24.41 -24.88 7.57
N THR A 537 25.28 -25.80 7.99
CA THR A 537 24.92 -27.22 8.17
C THR A 537 23.88 -27.43 9.27
N ARG A 538 23.06 -28.47 9.12
CA ARG A 538 22.12 -28.93 10.13
C ARG A 538 22.72 -29.08 11.53
N ALA A 539 23.92 -29.67 11.62
CA ALA A 539 24.58 -29.90 12.91
C ALA A 539 24.95 -28.59 13.64
N THR A 540 25.18 -27.50 12.90
CA THR A 540 25.37 -26.16 13.44
C THR A 540 24.01 -25.55 13.83
N ILE A 541 23.03 -25.60 12.93
CA ILE A 541 21.69 -25.02 13.16
C ILE A 541 20.97 -25.69 14.35
N ASP A 542 21.03 -27.01 14.50
CA ASP A 542 20.40 -27.72 15.63
C ASP A 542 21.01 -27.32 16.99
N LYS A 543 22.32 -27.03 17.04
CA LYS A 543 22.99 -26.47 18.24
C LYS A 543 22.52 -25.04 18.52
N VAL A 544 22.59 -24.17 17.52
CA VAL A 544 22.18 -22.75 17.64
C VAL A 544 20.71 -22.64 18.03
N LEU A 545 19.81 -23.44 17.44
CA LEU A 545 18.39 -23.50 17.81
C LEU A 545 18.20 -24.00 19.25
N SER A 546 19.00 -24.94 19.72
CA SER A 546 18.97 -25.40 21.11
C SER A 546 19.42 -24.32 22.08
N LEU A 547 20.47 -23.56 21.75
CA LEU A 547 20.92 -22.40 22.52
C LEU A 547 19.87 -21.27 22.51
N CYS A 548 19.28 -20.96 21.36
CA CYS A 548 18.21 -19.97 21.23
C CYS A 548 17.02 -20.29 22.14
N ARG A 549 16.61 -21.57 22.22
CA ARG A 549 15.52 -22.02 23.11
C ARG A 549 15.82 -21.74 24.59
N THR A 550 17.05 -21.93 25.06
CA THR A 550 17.40 -21.66 26.49
C THR A 550 17.47 -20.16 26.82
N ARG A 551 17.50 -19.30 25.80
CA ARG A 551 17.52 -17.83 25.94
C ARG A 551 16.20 -17.15 25.54
N GLU A 552 15.18 -17.93 25.17
CA GLU A 552 13.88 -17.43 24.66
C GLU A 552 14.00 -16.59 23.36
N VAL A 553 15.01 -16.87 22.54
CA VAL A 553 15.31 -16.19 21.27
C VAL A 553 14.86 -17.06 20.08
N LYS A 554 14.55 -16.42 18.94
CA LYS A 554 14.35 -17.10 17.64
C LYS A 554 15.51 -16.80 16.71
N LEU A 555 15.77 -17.72 15.77
CA LEU A 555 16.90 -17.64 14.85
C LEU A 555 16.97 -16.31 14.08
N THR A 556 15.85 -15.77 13.59
CA THR A 556 15.82 -14.46 12.91
C THR A 556 16.34 -13.32 13.80
N GLY A 557 15.90 -13.25 15.07
CA GLY A 557 16.34 -12.23 16.01
C GLY A 557 17.83 -12.34 16.36
N LEU A 558 18.36 -13.57 16.44
CA LEU A 558 19.80 -13.80 16.57
C LEU A 558 20.57 -13.38 15.31
N LEU A 559 20.10 -13.76 14.12
CA LEU A 559 20.76 -13.44 12.84
C LEU A 559 20.81 -11.94 12.57
N ILE A 560 19.79 -11.17 12.97
CA ILE A 560 19.81 -9.69 12.90
C ILE A 560 20.95 -9.11 13.74
N VAL A 561 21.16 -9.62 14.96
CA VAL A 561 22.28 -9.21 15.84
C VAL A 561 23.62 -9.66 15.28
N LEU A 562 23.73 -10.91 14.79
CA LEU A 562 24.96 -11.43 14.17
C LEU A 562 25.35 -10.67 12.90
N THR A 563 24.38 -10.30 12.06
CA THR A 563 24.61 -9.49 10.85
C THR A 563 25.13 -8.11 11.24
N SER A 564 24.55 -7.49 12.28
CA SER A 564 25.03 -6.21 12.80
C SER A 564 26.47 -6.29 13.33
N ARG A 565 26.82 -7.37 14.05
CA ARG A 565 28.20 -7.64 14.50
C ARG A 565 29.18 -7.84 13.33
N ALA A 566 28.78 -8.62 12.33
CA ALA A 566 29.59 -8.90 11.14
C ALA A 566 29.86 -7.61 10.33
N LEU A 567 28.84 -6.77 10.16
CA LEU A 567 28.97 -5.44 9.56
C LEU A 567 29.93 -4.55 10.36
N ALA A 568 29.73 -4.41 11.68
CA ALA A 568 30.60 -3.61 12.54
C ALA A 568 32.07 -4.01 12.40
N HIS A 569 32.36 -5.32 12.38
CA HIS A 569 33.70 -5.85 12.18
C HIS A 569 34.25 -5.57 10.77
N ALA A 570 33.48 -5.83 9.71
CA ALA A 570 33.94 -5.64 8.33
C ALA A 570 34.18 -4.15 7.98
N LEU A 571 33.42 -3.24 8.60
CA LEU A 571 33.63 -1.79 8.53
C LEU A 571 34.86 -1.37 9.35
N GLN A 572 35.04 -1.92 10.56
CA GLN A 572 36.20 -1.62 11.41
C GLN A 572 37.53 -2.02 10.74
N VAL A 573 37.57 -3.14 10.02
CA VAL A 573 38.72 -3.57 9.20
C VAL A 573 39.07 -2.54 8.11
N ARG A 574 38.08 -1.76 7.63
CA ARG A 574 38.23 -0.67 6.65
C ARG A 574 38.46 0.70 7.29
N ASN A 575 38.71 0.76 8.60
CA ASN A 575 38.84 1.97 9.43
C ASN A 575 37.55 2.80 9.58
N GLU A 576 36.39 2.22 9.29
CA GLU A 576 35.08 2.81 9.54
C GLU A 576 34.49 2.27 10.84
N ARG A 577 34.03 3.16 11.73
CA ARG A 577 33.55 2.76 13.07
C ARG A 577 32.07 3.10 13.26
N PHE A 578 31.25 2.06 13.26
CA PHE A 578 29.81 2.13 13.48
C PHE A 578 29.39 1.11 14.54
N THR A 579 28.54 1.53 15.48
CA THR A 579 28.02 0.69 16.57
C THR A 579 26.51 0.55 16.55
N SER A 580 25.80 1.36 15.73
CA SER A 580 24.36 1.29 15.55
C SER A 580 23.98 0.82 14.16
N PHE A 581 23.01 -0.09 14.09
CA PHE A 581 22.47 -0.62 12.84
C PHE A 581 20.94 -0.66 12.95
N ARG A 582 20.26 -0.49 11.82
CA ARG A 582 18.79 -0.59 11.73
C ARG A 582 18.41 -1.67 10.72
N ALA A 583 17.72 -2.71 11.17
CA ALA A 583 17.27 -3.81 10.32
C ALA A 583 15.79 -3.63 9.98
N GLU A 584 15.45 -3.67 8.69
CA GLU A 584 14.06 -3.86 8.25
C GLU A 584 13.79 -5.37 8.13
N THR A 585 12.74 -5.89 8.77
CA THR A 585 12.44 -7.33 8.74
C THR A 585 11.06 -7.57 8.13
N ALA A 586 11.01 -8.38 7.08
CA ALA A 586 9.75 -8.76 6.43
C ALA A 586 8.92 -9.72 7.29
N LEU A 587 7.59 -9.56 7.24
CA LEU A 587 6.59 -10.32 8.01
C LEU A 587 5.56 -10.95 7.07
N ASP A 588 5.26 -12.23 7.26
CA ASP A 588 4.15 -12.93 6.58
C ASP A 588 2.85 -12.77 7.38
N LEU A 589 1.87 -12.05 6.83
CA LEU A 589 0.58 -11.80 7.48
C LEU A 589 -0.43 -12.94 7.30
N ARG A 590 -0.11 -14.02 6.57
CA ARG A 590 -0.99 -15.21 6.45
C ARG A 590 -1.38 -15.83 7.80
N LYS A 591 -0.59 -15.62 8.85
CA LYS A 591 -0.93 -16.04 10.22
C LYS A 591 -2.20 -15.36 10.76
N CYS A 592 -2.51 -14.15 10.29
CA CYS A 592 -3.71 -13.40 10.62
C CYS A 592 -4.85 -13.57 9.61
N ILE A 593 -4.59 -14.27 8.49
CA ILE A 593 -5.53 -14.48 7.37
C ILE A 593 -5.50 -15.97 7.01
N PRO A 594 -6.18 -16.84 7.78
CA PRO A 594 -6.10 -18.30 7.64
C PRO A 594 -6.42 -18.81 6.23
N GLU A 595 -7.30 -18.11 5.52
CA GLU A 595 -7.72 -18.39 4.15
C GLU A 595 -6.58 -18.21 3.14
N ALA A 596 -5.63 -17.30 3.41
CA ALA A 596 -4.47 -17.04 2.55
C ALA A 596 -3.33 -18.06 2.73
N LYS A 597 -3.44 -19.00 3.70
CA LYS A 597 -2.34 -19.88 4.14
C LYS A 597 -1.73 -20.73 3.02
N ALA A 598 -2.56 -21.20 2.09
CA ALA A 598 -2.14 -22.03 0.95
C ALA A 598 -2.12 -21.25 -0.38
N SER A 599 -2.38 -19.94 -0.34
CA SER A 599 -2.53 -19.10 -1.54
C SER A 599 -1.24 -18.35 -1.86
N MET A 600 -0.80 -18.46 -3.12
CA MET A 600 0.17 -17.52 -3.68
C MET A 600 -0.46 -16.12 -3.78
N GLY A 601 0.34 -15.09 -3.49
CA GLY A 601 -0.08 -13.69 -3.44
C GLY A 601 0.88 -12.87 -2.58
N ASN A 602 0.68 -11.55 -2.50
CA ASN A 602 1.57 -10.67 -1.73
C ASN A 602 0.95 -10.31 -0.36
N MET A 603 1.29 -11.09 0.67
CA MET A 603 0.78 -10.92 2.05
C MET A 603 1.88 -10.38 2.99
N ALA A 604 2.86 -9.68 2.43
CA ALA A 604 4.03 -9.20 3.17
C ALA A 604 3.81 -7.80 3.78
N SER A 605 4.27 -7.65 5.03
CA SER A 605 4.52 -6.36 5.70
C SER A 605 5.97 -6.32 6.17
N ALA A 606 6.38 -5.27 6.88
CA ALA A 606 7.70 -5.15 7.47
C ALA A 606 7.67 -4.41 8.81
N VAL A 607 8.71 -4.56 9.63
CA VAL A 607 8.99 -3.70 10.80
C VAL A 607 10.47 -3.36 10.86
N GLU A 608 10.81 -2.24 11.49
CA GLU A 608 12.21 -1.83 11.71
C GLU A 608 12.62 -2.04 13.18
N ASP A 609 13.83 -2.56 13.38
CA ASP A 609 14.47 -2.71 14.70
C ASP A 609 15.85 -2.04 14.71
N THR A 610 16.19 -1.34 15.79
CA THR A 610 17.53 -0.77 16.00
C THR A 610 18.36 -1.67 16.91
N ILE A 611 19.58 -1.97 16.46
CA ILE A 611 20.58 -2.81 17.09
C ILE A 611 21.77 -1.94 17.50
N LEU A 612 22.30 -2.22 18.69
CA LEU A 612 23.57 -1.67 19.17
C LEU A 612 24.53 -2.85 19.37
N VAL A 613 25.75 -2.71 18.87
CA VAL A 613 26.80 -3.75 18.88
C VAL A 613 27.87 -3.40 19.91
N ASP A 614 28.36 -4.41 20.64
CA ASP A 614 29.50 -4.29 21.55
C ASP A 614 30.82 -4.51 20.78
N GLU A 615 31.66 -3.47 20.73
CA GLU A 615 32.96 -3.49 20.06
C GLU A 615 33.96 -4.49 20.68
N SER A 616 33.73 -4.94 21.91
CA SER A 616 34.56 -5.94 22.60
C SER A 616 34.10 -7.40 22.35
N GLY A 617 33.12 -7.59 21.46
CA GLY A 617 32.53 -8.88 21.11
C GLY A 617 33.55 -9.89 20.58
N HIS A 618 33.61 -11.06 21.23
CA HIS A 618 34.39 -12.21 20.76
C HIS A 618 33.52 -13.13 19.90
N ILE A 619 34.11 -13.80 18.90
CA ILE A 619 33.39 -14.75 18.02
C ILE A 619 32.80 -15.89 18.86
N GLY A 620 31.54 -16.25 18.57
CA GLY A 620 30.75 -17.26 19.29
C GLY A 620 30.24 -16.82 20.66
N LYS A 621 30.56 -15.59 21.11
CA LYS A 621 30.26 -15.09 22.45
C LYS A 621 29.58 -13.73 22.40
N LEU A 622 28.26 -13.75 22.34
CA LEU A 622 27.42 -12.58 22.55
C LEU A 622 27.44 -12.15 24.03
N SER A 623 27.50 -10.85 24.24
CA SER A 623 27.25 -10.20 25.52
C SER A 623 25.79 -10.40 25.98
N ASN A 624 25.52 -10.14 27.27
CA ASN A 624 24.15 -10.17 27.78
C ASN A 624 23.26 -9.12 27.07
N GLY A 625 23.79 -7.95 26.71
CA GLY A 625 23.02 -6.91 26.02
C GLY A 625 22.64 -7.28 24.58
N GLU A 626 23.49 -8.03 23.89
CA GLU A 626 23.20 -8.57 22.56
C GLU A 626 22.15 -9.69 22.62
N TRP A 627 22.21 -10.58 23.62
CA TRP A 627 21.16 -11.58 23.86
C TRP A 627 19.80 -10.95 24.19
N GLU A 628 19.75 -9.94 25.06
CA GLU A 628 18.51 -9.20 25.36
C GLU A 628 18.01 -8.42 24.13
N THR A 629 18.90 -7.95 23.25
CA THR A 629 18.49 -7.33 21.98
C THR A 629 17.90 -8.36 21.01
N ALA A 630 18.53 -9.52 20.84
CA ALA A 630 17.97 -10.62 20.03
C ALA A 630 16.61 -11.11 20.56
N LYS A 631 16.42 -11.09 21.89
CA LYS A 631 15.16 -11.41 22.58
C LYS A 631 14.09 -10.34 22.36
N ARG A 632 14.43 -9.05 22.48
CA ARG A 632 13.53 -7.92 22.17
C ARG A 632 13.02 -7.99 20.74
N ILE A 633 13.93 -8.16 19.77
CA ILE A 633 13.59 -8.32 18.35
C ILE A 633 12.69 -9.54 18.15
N THR A 634 13.04 -10.69 18.75
CA THR A 634 12.21 -11.90 18.72
C THR A 634 10.77 -11.64 19.16
N PHE A 635 10.58 -10.93 20.27
CA PHE A 635 9.25 -10.59 20.80
C PHE A 635 8.52 -9.60 19.89
N HIS A 636 9.21 -8.56 19.41
CA HIS A 636 8.65 -7.55 18.50
C HIS A 636 8.13 -8.17 17.20
N LEU A 637 8.95 -9.01 16.54
CA LEU A 637 8.55 -9.76 15.34
C LEU A 637 7.38 -10.70 15.61
N GLN A 638 7.34 -11.36 16.78
CA GLN A 638 6.23 -12.23 17.16
C GLN A 638 4.93 -11.45 17.38
N GLN A 639 5.00 -10.26 17.98
CA GLN A 639 3.85 -9.38 18.20
C GLN A 639 3.34 -8.81 16.87
N ALA A 640 4.22 -8.23 16.06
CA ALA A 640 3.87 -7.62 14.78
C ALA A 640 3.31 -8.65 13.77
N SER A 641 3.85 -9.86 13.71
CA SER A 641 3.29 -10.96 12.88
C SER A 641 2.01 -11.62 13.47
N SER A 642 1.44 -11.08 14.54
CA SER A 642 0.21 -11.60 15.18
C SER A 642 -0.97 -10.63 15.16
N THR A 643 -0.80 -9.46 14.55
CA THR A 643 -1.84 -8.42 14.43
C THR A 643 -1.89 -7.85 13.02
N LEU A 644 -3.05 -7.33 12.63
CA LEU A 644 -3.25 -6.56 11.39
C LEU A 644 -3.22 -5.04 11.63
N SER A 645 -3.28 -4.62 12.90
CA SER A 645 -3.20 -3.21 13.28
C SER A 645 -1.77 -2.66 13.20
N ASP A 646 -1.62 -1.39 12.83
CA ASP A 646 -0.36 -0.64 12.75
C ASP A 646 0.72 -1.33 11.88
N GLN A 647 0.28 -1.95 10.80
CA GLN A 647 1.14 -2.52 9.75
C GLN A 647 1.59 -1.42 8.77
N PRO A 648 2.89 -1.24 8.47
CA PRO A 648 3.37 -0.24 7.50
C PRO A 648 2.75 -0.36 6.11
N VAL A 649 2.44 -1.57 5.64
CA VAL A 649 1.74 -1.77 4.36
C VAL A 649 0.33 -1.15 4.36
N GLY A 650 -0.32 -1.05 5.52
CA GLY A 650 -1.60 -0.35 5.68
C GLY A 650 -1.52 1.17 5.47
N LEU A 651 -0.33 1.78 5.60
CA LEU A 651 -0.11 3.20 5.36
C LEU A 651 -0.21 3.59 3.87
N LEU A 652 -0.11 2.62 2.95
CA LEU A 652 -0.19 2.88 1.50
C LEU A 652 -1.52 3.51 1.07
N ARG A 653 -2.60 3.35 1.86
CA ARG A 653 -3.90 4.02 1.61
C ARG A 653 -3.85 5.54 1.72
N TYR A 654 -2.83 6.09 2.36
CA TYR A 654 -2.60 7.54 2.51
C TYR A 654 -1.58 8.07 1.50
N LEU A 655 -1.20 7.27 0.50
CA LEU A 655 -0.28 7.63 -0.57
C LEU A 655 -1.08 7.98 -1.84
N SER A 656 -1.00 9.23 -2.30
CA SER A 656 -1.67 9.66 -3.53
C SER A 656 -0.84 9.48 -4.80
N ASP A 657 0.49 9.59 -4.69
CA ASP A 657 1.43 9.45 -5.82
C ASP A 657 2.49 8.39 -5.51
N PHE A 658 2.21 7.14 -5.90
CA PHE A 658 3.14 6.02 -5.78
C PHE A 658 4.42 6.24 -6.59
N ARG A 659 4.35 6.90 -7.76
CA ARG A 659 5.48 7.04 -8.68
C ARG A 659 6.45 8.11 -8.22
N GLY A 660 5.95 9.30 -7.88
CA GLY A 660 6.75 10.37 -7.30
C GLY A 660 7.34 9.99 -5.94
N TRP A 661 6.60 9.25 -5.10
CA TRP A 661 7.13 8.68 -3.87
C TRP A 661 8.27 7.69 -4.11
N THR A 662 8.09 6.75 -5.05
CA THR A 662 9.11 5.75 -5.40
C THR A 662 10.39 6.42 -5.93
N LEU A 663 10.25 7.39 -6.85
CA LEU A 663 11.37 8.20 -7.36
C LEU A 663 12.07 9.00 -6.24
N LYS A 664 11.29 9.64 -5.36
CA LYS A 664 11.81 10.35 -4.18
C LYS A 664 12.62 9.40 -3.28
N LYS A 665 12.13 8.20 -2.97
CA LYS A 665 12.88 7.19 -2.19
C LYS A 665 14.17 6.74 -2.89
N ALA A 666 14.15 6.52 -4.20
CA ALA A 666 15.32 6.15 -4.99
C ALA A 666 16.37 7.28 -5.15
N THR A 667 16.08 8.51 -4.69
CA THR A 667 17.10 9.59 -4.55
C THR A 667 17.59 9.80 -3.12
N GLN A 668 16.94 9.21 -2.12
CA GLN A 668 17.27 9.39 -0.71
C GLN A 668 18.24 8.31 -0.22
N GLN A 669 19.15 8.67 0.70
CA GLN A 669 19.94 7.68 1.42
C GLN A 669 19.00 6.63 2.08
N PRO A 670 19.37 5.34 2.10
CA PRO A 670 18.60 4.31 2.80
C PRO A 670 18.25 4.70 4.24
N ASN A 671 17.07 4.28 4.69
CA ASN A 671 16.66 4.44 6.08
C ASN A 671 17.35 3.41 6.99
N CYS A 672 17.32 2.14 6.58
CA CYS A 672 17.89 1.00 7.28
C CYS A 672 19.32 0.68 6.80
N SER A 673 20.03 -0.10 7.60
CA SER A 673 21.36 -0.65 7.33
C SER A 673 21.28 -1.89 6.43
N PHE A 674 20.27 -2.73 6.63
CA PHE A 674 20.01 -3.94 5.86
C PHE A 674 18.55 -4.37 6.00
N SER A 675 18.05 -5.19 5.08
CA SER A 675 16.78 -5.89 5.26
C SER A 675 17.01 -7.38 5.57
N VAL A 676 16.03 -8.03 6.22
CA VAL A 676 16.02 -9.47 6.47
C VAL A 676 14.67 -10.05 6.04
N SER A 677 14.73 -11.08 5.21
CA SER A 677 13.55 -11.82 4.76
C SER A 677 13.75 -13.31 4.99
N ASN A 678 12.94 -13.88 5.90
CA ASN A 678 13.01 -15.28 6.27
C ASN A 678 11.68 -15.97 5.94
N VAL A 679 11.65 -16.71 4.83
CA VAL A 679 10.47 -17.47 4.37
C VAL A 679 10.24 -18.77 5.17
N GLY A 680 11.13 -19.06 6.12
CA GLY A 680 10.99 -20.07 7.15
C GLY A 680 11.60 -21.42 6.79
N MET A 681 10.96 -22.48 7.28
CA MET A 681 11.30 -23.85 6.93
C MET A 681 10.41 -24.31 5.78
N PHE A 682 11.04 -24.81 4.72
CA PHE A 682 10.39 -25.61 3.71
C PHE A 682 10.09 -26.99 4.31
N GLU A 683 8.83 -27.16 4.70
CA GLU A 683 8.29 -28.45 5.08
C GLU A 683 7.69 -29.10 3.84
N ASP A 684 8.29 -30.21 3.46
CA ASP A 684 7.75 -31.13 2.47
C ASP A 684 7.21 -32.35 3.21
N GLY A 685 6.10 -32.92 2.74
CA GLY A 685 5.65 -34.21 3.26
C GLY A 685 6.68 -35.27 2.87
N GLU A 686 7.11 -36.10 3.83
CA GLU A 686 7.89 -37.30 3.50
C GLU A 686 7.11 -38.09 2.43
N PRO A 687 7.71 -38.39 1.27
CA PRO A 687 6.99 -39.05 0.19
C PRO A 687 6.54 -40.42 0.68
N GLN A 688 5.25 -40.72 0.53
CA GLN A 688 4.66 -41.98 1.00
C GLN A 688 5.36 -43.19 0.37
N ASP A 689 5.82 -43.04 -0.87
CA ASP A 689 6.74 -43.96 -1.53
C ASP A 689 8.20 -43.52 -1.37
N SER A 690 9.05 -44.47 -0.98
CA SER A 690 10.51 -44.31 -0.96
C SER A 690 11.10 -43.97 -2.34
N ALA A 691 10.32 -44.21 -3.40
CA ALA A 691 10.57 -43.90 -4.80
C ALA A 691 10.12 -42.50 -5.28
N GLY A 692 9.56 -41.62 -4.43
CA GLY A 692 9.10 -40.29 -4.87
C GLY A 692 10.21 -39.33 -5.33
N VAL A 693 9.82 -38.31 -6.10
CA VAL A 693 10.64 -37.11 -6.39
C VAL A 693 10.92 -36.36 -5.09
N LYS A 694 12.18 -35.99 -4.83
CA LYS A 694 12.63 -35.40 -3.55
C LYS A 694 13.31 -34.05 -3.73
N ILE A 695 12.96 -33.06 -2.90
CA ILE A 695 13.70 -31.81 -2.78
C ILE A 695 14.85 -32.01 -1.77
N ARG A 696 16.07 -31.82 -2.25
CA ARG A 696 17.32 -31.94 -1.50
C ARG A 696 17.66 -30.65 -0.76
N ASP A 697 17.57 -29.55 -1.48
CA ASP A 697 17.92 -28.24 -0.97
C ASP A 697 17.00 -27.17 -1.54
N ILE A 698 16.90 -26.02 -0.86
CA ILE A 698 16.13 -24.87 -1.34
C ILE A 698 16.81 -23.57 -0.91
N ALA A 699 16.92 -22.62 -1.84
CA ALA A 699 17.40 -21.27 -1.58
C ALA A 699 16.32 -20.25 -1.99
N PHE A 700 16.36 -19.09 -1.35
CA PHE A 700 15.43 -17.99 -1.59
C PHE A 700 16.23 -16.70 -1.59
N SER A 701 15.93 -15.83 -2.55
CA SER A 701 16.51 -14.50 -2.60
C SER A 701 15.59 -13.50 -3.29
N GLN A 702 15.64 -12.26 -2.83
CA GLN A 702 15.08 -11.10 -3.51
C GLN A 702 16.18 -10.40 -4.29
N SER A 703 15.83 -9.71 -5.37
CA SER A 703 16.77 -8.87 -6.11
C SER A 703 17.36 -7.77 -5.23
N ALA A 704 18.31 -7.04 -5.80
CA ALA A 704 18.62 -5.68 -5.39
C ALA A 704 17.35 -4.80 -5.26
N ASP A 705 17.40 -3.78 -4.39
CA ASP A 705 16.29 -2.85 -4.15
C ASP A 705 16.75 -1.39 -4.23
N GLY A 706 16.43 -0.73 -5.35
CA GLY A 706 16.75 0.68 -5.60
C GLY A 706 16.02 1.67 -4.67
N THR A 707 15.04 1.21 -3.89
CA THR A 707 14.26 2.03 -2.93
C THR A 707 14.49 1.68 -1.46
N GLY A 708 14.94 0.46 -1.17
CA GLY A 708 15.04 -0.11 0.17
C GLY A 708 16.43 0.01 0.80
N ALA A 709 16.82 -1.04 1.52
CA ALA A 709 18.08 -1.17 2.24
C ALA A 709 19.31 -1.24 1.30
N PRO A 710 20.53 -0.99 1.80
CA PRO A 710 21.78 -1.23 1.08
C PRO A 710 21.93 -2.67 0.56
N PHE A 711 21.51 -3.65 1.37
CA PHE A 711 21.48 -5.06 1.01
C PHE A 711 20.35 -5.81 1.72
N ASN A 712 20.00 -6.97 1.16
CA ASN A 712 18.94 -7.85 1.65
C ASN A 712 19.53 -9.20 2.08
N LEU A 713 19.29 -9.60 3.32
CA LEU A 713 19.63 -10.92 3.86
C LEU A 713 18.44 -11.86 3.71
N ASN A 714 18.52 -12.81 2.77
CA ASN A 714 17.45 -13.74 2.47
C ASN A 714 17.75 -15.12 3.07
N LEU A 715 16.75 -15.71 3.73
CA LEU A 715 16.91 -16.91 4.56
C LEU A 715 15.81 -17.93 4.27
N VAL A 716 16.21 -19.19 4.10
CA VAL A 716 15.31 -20.35 4.05
C VAL A 716 16.01 -21.60 4.57
N SER A 717 15.26 -22.54 5.13
CA SER A 717 15.80 -23.82 5.63
C SER A 717 15.02 -25.02 5.08
N THR A 718 15.70 -26.14 4.84
CA THR A 718 15.04 -27.41 4.46
C THR A 718 14.85 -28.32 5.66
N LYS A 719 13.69 -28.99 5.78
CA LYS A 719 13.45 -29.96 6.86
C LYS A 719 14.22 -31.29 6.69
N SER A 720 14.30 -31.76 5.44
CA SER A 720 14.91 -33.05 5.07
C SER A 720 16.41 -33.06 5.38
N HIS A 721 17.16 -32.13 4.80
CA HIS A 721 18.60 -32.02 4.98
C HIS A 721 19.02 -31.10 6.15
N GLY A 722 18.16 -30.19 6.60
CA GLY A 722 18.40 -29.32 7.76
C GLY A 722 19.35 -28.15 7.48
N THR A 723 19.71 -27.91 6.22
CA THR A 723 20.57 -26.80 5.81
C THR A 723 19.79 -25.48 5.92
N LEU A 724 20.45 -24.44 6.43
CA LEU A 724 20.00 -23.05 6.27
C LEU A 724 20.78 -22.44 5.11
N ASN A 725 20.08 -22.01 4.07
CA ASN A 725 20.64 -21.23 2.98
C ASN A 725 20.48 -19.74 3.29
N MET A 726 21.59 -19.03 3.12
CA MET A 726 21.73 -17.61 3.35
C MET A 726 22.19 -16.96 2.04
N VAL A 727 21.33 -16.12 1.45
CA VAL A 727 21.65 -15.38 0.23
C VAL A 727 21.59 -13.88 0.53
N VAL A 728 22.75 -13.25 0.52
CA VAL A 728 22.88 -11.79 0.61
C VAL A 728 22.83 -11.22 -0.80
N THR A 729 21.99 -10.21 -1.03
CA THR A 729 21.84 -9.53 -2.34
C THR A 729 21.92 -8.01 -2.20
N TRP A 730 22.55 -7.33 -3.16
CA TRP A 730 22.66 -5.87 -3.16
C TRP A 730 22.77 -5.30 -4.59
N TRP A 731 22.55 -3.99 -4.70
CA TRP A 731 22.82 -3.23 -5.92
C TRP A 731 24.25 -2.66 -5.84
N PRO A 732 25.16 -2.96 -6.79
CA PRO A 732 26.50 -2.41 -6.77
C PRO A 732 26.56 -0.88 -6.64
N GLY A 733 27.33 -0.42 -5.66
CA GLY A 733 27.49 0.98 -5.26
C GLY A 733 26.59 1.44 -4.10
N MET A 734 25.72 0.57 -3.56
CA MET A 734 24.85 0.89 -2.42
C MET A 734 25.55 0.80 -1.06
N LEU A 735 26.67 0.08 -0.94
CA LEU A 735 27.31 -0.19 0.34
C LEU A 735 28.29 0.92 0.73
N GLY A 736 28.86 1.60 -0.26
CA GLY A 736 29.74 2.76 -0.04
C GLY A 736 31.16 2.40 0.40
N VAL A 737 31.58 1.14 0.20
CA VAL A 737 32.91 0.61 0.55
C VAL A 737 33.67 0.18 -0.70
N GLU A 738 35.01 0.14 -0.62
CA GLU A 738 35.83 -0.48 -1.66
C GLU A 738 35.65 -2.00 -1.68
N ASP A 739 35.57 -2.57 -2.88
CA ASP A 739 35.32 -4.00 -3.16
C ASP A 739 34.10 -4.55 -2.40
N GLU A 740 32.92 -4.11 -2.85
CA GLU A 740 31.63 -4.51 -2.28
C GLU A 740 31.38 -6.02 -2.27
N GLY A 741 31.89 -6.73 -3.29
CA GLY A 741 31.81 -8.19 -3.37
C GLY A 741 32.56 -8.84 -2.22
N ARG A 742 33.84 -8.51 -2.07
CA ARG A 742 34.66 -9.01 -0.96
C ARG A 742 34.13 -8.57 0.41
N PHE A 743 33.60 -7.35 0.54
CA PHE A 743 32.95 -6.92 1.79
C PHE A 743 31.78 -7.83 2.16
N MET A 744 30.93 -8.19 1.18
CA MET A 744 29.78 -9.07 1.42
C MET A 744 30.18 -10.53 1.66
N GLU A 745 31.28 -11.01 1.07
CA GLU A 745 31.89 -12.29 1.47
C GLU A 745 32.35 -12.26 2.93
N GLU A 746 33.16 -11.26 3.32
CA GLU A 746 33.68 -11.11 4.68
C GLU A 746 32.55 -11.00 5.74
N VAL A 747 31.47 -10.27 5.44
CA VAL A 747 30.28 -10.19 6.30
C VAL A 747 29.56 -11.55 6.38
N SER A 748 29.34 -12.21 5.24
CA SER A 748 28.62 -13.48 5.18
C SER A 748 29.38 -14.61 5.88
N ASP A 749 30.69 -14.71 5.64
CA ASP A 749 31.56 -15.69 6.29
C ASP A 749 31.64 -15.46 7.80
N ARG A 750 31.72 -14.20 8.25
CA ARG A 750 31.70 -13.88 9.69
C ARG A 750 30.39 -14.28 10.37
N ILE A 751 29.23 -14.15 9.72
CA ILE A 751 27.95 -14.67 10.25
C ILE A 751 28.03 -16.21 10.40
N VAL A 752 28.57 -16.90 9.39
CA VAL A 752 28.72 -18.36 9.41
C VAL A 752 29.73 -18.82 10.48
N GLU A 753 30.82 -18.09 10.70
CA GLU A 753 31.79 -18.33 11.78
C GLU A 753 31.17 -18.16 13.17
N GLU A 754 30.44 -17.06 13.40
CA GLU A 754 29.71 -16.82 14.65
C GLU A 754 28.73 -17.96 14.96
N LEU A 755 27.97 -18.43 13.95
CA LEU A 755 27.06 -19.58 14.10
C LEU A 755 27.79 -20.90 14.38
N LYS A 756 28.97 -21.13 13.76
CA LYS A 756 29.78 -22.34 13.97
C LYS A 756 30.48 -22.36 15.33
N ALA A 757 30.71 -21.21 15.94
CA ALA A 757 31.41 -21.04 17.21
C ALA A 757 30.51 -21.11 18.46
N MET A 758 29.19 -21.19 18.27
CA MET A 758 28.17 -21.40 19.32
C MET A 758 27.87 -22.87 19.59
#